data_AF-A0A358QPJ9-F1
#
_entry.id   AF-A0A358QPJ9-F1
#
_cell.length_a   1.000
_cell.length_b   1.000
_cell.length_c   1.000
_cell.angle_alpha   90.00
_cell.angle_beta   90.00
_cell.angle_gamma   90.00
#
_symmetry.space_group_name_H-M   'P 1'
#
loop_
_entity.id
_entity.type
_entity.pdbx_description
1 polymer ?
#
loop_
_entity_poly.entity_id
_entity_poly.type
_entity_poly.pdbx_seq_one_letter_code
_entity_poly.pdbx_strand_id
1 'polypeptide(L)'
;MTDEAATAPDLAGPRLTARGRRRPAVLDLVHLVNWTTASVLGLLALTAVLYLWDLGASGWANSFYSAAVLAGAKSWKAFLFGSFDASNFITVDKPPASLWVMDIAARLFGVNAWSILVPQALEGVAAVGILYATVRRRFGHAAGLIAGAVLALTPAAVLMFRYNNPDSLLVLLLVGSAYALTRALEGGRTRWLVLAGVLVGFGFLTKMLGAFLVLPGFAAVYLVAAPVGVRRRIVQLLAAGLSVLVSAGWWVALVTLWPAADRPYIGGSTGNSELNLIFGYNGFGRLTGNETGSVGGGGGWGPTGLLRMFNDTFGGQASWLIPAALILGASLIWLRGRAPRTDGKRAAALLWGTWLVITALVFSLAQGIIHPYYTVALAPAIGALVGIGGVELWRQRRRLAARAVLAVALAGTVLWAHALLGRSPDWLPWLGSAILVTGVATAIALLAPPMRWRWVTVALAGCALVSALAGPTTYAVDTAVTPHSGAIPSAGPAVADASGGPGGGAGLPGGAGGTTGGSGGTTGGSTGTIPAGGPGGAFPEGGAPSGIGGGLPQGGAGGNGATPPQGTLPTGTGGTLPGGGLPSGTGGSAGQAGIPSGVGAGGGGLLNSSTPSRALTALLEKDASDYRWVAATVGANDAAGYQLATGDPVMAIGGFNGTDPWPTLAVFEKLVSEHRIHYFIAAGSGGGAGVGGSAESAAITSWVESHFSTSTVGGTTLYDLTRPAASSPS
;
A
#
# COMPACT_ATOMS: atom_id res chain seq x y z
N MET A 1 76.65 -8.44 -53.47
CA MET A 1 75.78 -7.97 -54.57
C MET A 1 75.05 -9.20 -55.09
N THR A 2 73.75 -9.05 -55.32
CA THR A 2 72.73 -10.09 -55.48
C THR A 2 72.74 -10.73 -56.88
N ASP A 3 72.87 -12.06 -56.95
CA ASP A 3 72.66 -12.91 -58.14
C ASP A 3 71.37 -13.74 -57.93
N GLU A 4 70.37 -13.63 -58.83
CA GLU A 4 70.01 -14.60 -59.90
C GLU A 4 69.57 -15.99 -59.37
N ALA A 5 68.56 -16.72 -59.89
CA ALA A 5 67.51 -16.57 -60.91
C ALA A 5 66.71 -17.91 -60.92
N ALA A 6 65.72 -18.03 -61.82
CA ALA A 6 65.20 -19.28 -62.45
C ALA A 6 64.06 -20.06 -61.72
N THR A 7 62.78 -20.06 -62.18
CA THR A 7 62.11 -20.84 -63.28
C THR A 7 61.96 -22.35 -63.01
N ALA A 8 60.90 -23.12 -63.29
CA ALA A 8 59.53 -22.96 -63.81
C ALA A 8 58.75 -24.31 -63.55
N PRO A 9 57.81 -24.84 -64.38
CA PRO A 9 56.44 -25.29 -64.01
C PRO A 9 56.24 -26.84 -63.95
N ASP A 10 55.04 -27.34 -63.58
CA ASP A 10 54.14 -28.15 -64.46
C ASP A 10 53.03 -28.98 -63.74
N LEU A 11 51.97 -29.23 -64.53
CA LEU A 11 50.66 -29.91 -64.45
C LEU A 11 50.33 -31.06 -63.45
N ALA A 12 49.09 -31.02 -62.92
CA ALA A 12 48.17 -32.17 -62.83
C ALA A 12 46.70 -31.72 -62.57
N GLY A 13 45.75 -32.15 -63.41
CA GLY A 13 44.30 -32.17 -63.08
C GLY A 13 43.79 -33.61 -62.95
N PRO A 14 42.47 -33.88 -62.91
CA PRO A 14 41.37 -33.31 -62.12
C PRO A 14 40.83 -34.36 -61.10
N ARG A 15 39.95 -33.97 -60.14
CA ARG A 15 38.73 -34.74 -59.72
C ARG A 15 38.01 -34.22 -58.46
N LEU A 16 36.70 -34.05 -58.66
CA LEU A 16 35.57 -34.33 -57.75
C LEU A 16 35.24 -33.34 -56.62
N THR A 17 34.28 -32.48 -56.97
CA THR A 17 33.26 -31.87 -56.13
C THR A 17 32.83 -32.69 -54.92
N ALA A 18 33.01 -32.15 -53.72
CA ALA A 18 32.32 -32.59 -52.51
C ALA A 18 31.65 -31.39 -51.81
N ARG A 19 30.38 -31.20 -52.17
CA ARG A 19 29.28 -30.58 -51.40
C ARG A 19 29.66 -29.54 -50.36
N GLY A 20 29.40 -28.29 -50.71
CA GLY A 20 29.10 -27.25 -49.73
C GLY A 20 27.94 -27.70 -48.83
N ARG A 21 28.23 -28.05 -47.58
CA ARG A 21 27.24 -27.95 -46.50
C ARG A 21 27.02 -26.45 -46.27
N ARG A 22 26.07 -25.87 -47.00
CA ARG A 22 25.40 -24.65 -46.56
C ARG A 22 24.87 -24.96 -45.15
N ARG A 23 25.49 -24.38 -44.12
CA ARG A 23 24.87 -24.31 -42.80
C ARG A 23 23.50 -23.65 -43.01
N PRO A 24 22.41 -24.18 -42.44
CA PRO A 24 21.11 -23.56 -42.61
C PRO A 24 21.19 -22.14 -42.04
N ALA A 25 20.82 -21.13 -42.84
CA ALA A 25 20.80 -19.71 -42.48
C ALA A 25 19.95 -19.42 -41.21
N VAL A 26 19.17 -20.39 -40.75
CA VAL A 26 18.39 -20.37 -39.50
C VAL A 26 19.29 -20.32 -38.25
N LEU A 27 20.52 -20.84 -38.29
CA LEU A 27 21.44 -20.79 -37.14
C LEU A 27 22.12 -19.42 -36.96
N ASP A 28 22.22 -18.61 -38.03
CA ASP A 28 22.76 -17.24 -37.94
C ASP A 28 21.72 -16.22 -37.43
N LEU A 29 20.43 -16.50 -37.62
CA LEU A 29 19.33 -15.72 -37.03
C LEU A 29 19.34 -15.74 -35.48
N VAL A 30 19.80 -16.84 -34.88
CA VAL A 30 19.91 -16.98 -33.41
C VAL A 30 21.08 -16.18 -32.84
N HIS A 31 22.08 -15.84 -33.65
CA HIS A 31 23.20 -14.97 -33.27
C HIS A 31 22.91 -13.47 -33.47
N LEU A 32 21.90 -13.12 -34.28
CA LEU A 32 21.40 -11.74 -34.43
C LEU A 32 20.56 -11.29 -33.22
N VAL A 33 19.94 -12.23 -32.50
CA VAL A 33 19.19 -11.93 -31.28
C VAL A 33 20.15 -11.87 -30.09
N ASN A 34 20.46 -10.65 -29.63
CA ASN A 34 21.16 -10.46 -28.37
C ASN A 34 20.27 -10.93 -27.22
N TRP A 35 20.47 -12.18 -26.76
CA TRP A 35 19.69 -12.81 -25.69
C TRP A 35 19.60 -11.95 -24.41
N THR A 36 20.61 -11.13 -24.13
CA THR A 36 20.55 -10.23 -22.96
C THR A 36 19.50 -9.13 -23.16
N THR A 37 19.42 -8.56 -24.36
CA THR A 37 18.38 -7.59 -24.74
C THR A 37 17.02 -8.27 -24.82
N ALA A 38 16.93 -9.42 -25.48
CA ALA A 38 15.66 -10.13 -25.65
C ALA A 38 15.01 -10.52 -24.32
N SER A 39 15.79 -10.99 -23.34
CA SER A 39 15.25 -11.40 -22.04
C SER A 39 14.89 -10.24 -21.11
N VAL A 40 15.59 -9.10 -21.17
CA VAL A 40 15.13 -7.91 -20.42
C VAL A 40 13.89 -7.30 -21.07
N LEU A 41 13.82 -7.26 -22.39
CA LEU A 41 12.59 -6.85 -23.09
C LEU A 41 11.44 -7.80 -22.78
N GLY A 42 11.70 -9.12 -22.74
CA GLY A 42 10.72 -10.12 -22.33
C GLY A 42 10.24 -9.91 -20.90
N LEU A 43 11.15 -9.65 -19.95
CA LEU A 43 10.78 -9.30 -18.57
C LEU A 43 9.86 -8.07 -18.53
N LEU A 44 10.27 -6.96 -19.15
CA LEU A 44 9.51 -5.71 -19.14
C LEU A 44 8.18 -5.83 -19.88
N ALA A 45 8.13 -6.55 -20.99
CA ALA A 45 6.91 -6.79 -21.74
C ALA A 45 5.93 -7.67 -20.95
N LEU A 46 6.39 -8.74 -20.30
CA LEU A 46 5.54 -9.57 -19.44
C LEU A 46 5.05 -8.80 -18.21
N THR A 47 5.90 -7.96 -17.60
CA THR A 47 5.48 -7.03 -16.54
C THR A 47 4.43 -6.05 -17.05
N ALA A 48 4.63 -5.46 -18.23
CA ALA A 48 3.69 -4.52 -18.82
C ALA A 48 2.34 -5.21 -19.11
N VAL A 49 2.34 -6.43 -19.67
CA VAL A 49 1.12 -7.22 -19.84
C VAL A 49 0.44 -7.43 -18.49
N LEU A 50 1.16 -7.89 -17.47
CA LEU A 50 0.59 -8.14 -16.14
C LEU A 50 0.00 -6.88 -15.49
N TYR A 51 0.66 -5.72 -15.63
CA TYR A 51 0.24 -4.48 -14.97
C TYR A 51 -0.78 -3.68 -15.78
N LEU A 52 -0.84 -3.84 -17.11
CA LEU A 52 -1.81 -3.14 -17.96
C LEU A 52 -3.05 -4.00 -18.29
N TRP A 53 -3.02 -5.30 -17.96
CA TRP A 53 -4.14 -6.21 -18.23
C TRP A 53 -5.43 -5.71 -17.61
N ASP A 54 -6.47 -5.45 -18.41
CA ASP A 54 -7.83 -5.17 -17.92
C ASP A 54 -7.93 -4.15 -16.76
N LEU A 55 -7.11 -3.09 -16.79
CA LEU A 55 -7.09 -2.06 -15.73
C LEU A 55 -8.46 -1.42 -15.49
N GLY A 56 -9.26 -1.29 -16.54
CA GLY A 56 -10.59 -0.69 -16.47
C GLY A 56 -11.58 -1.46 -15.59
N ALA A 57 -11.37 -2.76 -15.34
CA ALA A 57 -12.26 -3.56 -14.51
C ALA A 57 -12.33 -3.07 -13.05
N SER A 58 -11.27 -2.44 -12.55
CA SER A 58 -11.24 -1.81 -11.21
C SER A 58 -12.01 -0.48 -11.13
N GLY A 59 -12.58 0.00 -12.25
CA GLY A 59 -13.30 1.28 -12.29
C GLY A 59 -12.44 2.44 -11.79
N TRP A 60 -12.89 3.12 -10.74
CA TRP A 60 -12.17 4.23 -10.12
C TRP A 60 -11.06 3.81 -9.14
N ALA A 61 -10.86 2.50 -8.94
CA ALA A 61 -9.92 1.95 -7.95
C ALA A 61 -10.16 2.59 -6.58
N ASN A 62 -9.24 3.45 -6.11
CA ASN A 62 -9.49 4.33 -4.99
C ASN A 62 -10.24 5.59 -5.46
N SER A 63 -11.55 5.62 -5.25
CA SER A 63 -12.40 6.75 -5.63
C SER A 63 -11.98 8.07 -4.98
N PHE A 64 -11.40 8.05 -3.76
CA PHE A 64 -10.92 9.26 -3.08
C PHE A 64 -9.82 9.96 -3.89
N TYR A 65 -8.82 9.21 -4.36
CA TYR A 65 -7.76 9.78 -5.21
C TYR A 65 -8.26 10.05 -6.63
N SER A 66 -9.16 9.24 -7.20
CA SER A 66 -9.76 9.52 -8.51
C SER A 66 -10.57 10.82 -8.52
N ALA A 67 -11.30 11.13 -7.45
CA ALA A 67 -12.03 12.38 -7.29
C ALA A 67 -11.07 13.59 -7.24
N ALA A 68 -9.95 13.46 -6.53
CA ALA A 68 -8.88 14.47 -6.53
C ALA A 68 -8.24 14.64 -7.92
N VAL A 69 -8.10 13.55 -8.70
CA VAL A 69 -7.60 13.64 -10.08
C VAL A 69 -8.58 14.36 -11.00
N LEU A 70 -9.88 14.12 -10.86
CA LEU A 70 -10.92 14.89 -11.54
C LEU A 70 -10.81 16.38 -11.20
N ALA A 71 -10.62 16.71 -9.92
CA ALA A 71 -10.42 18.09 -9.46
C ALA A 71 -9.16 18.73 -10.06
N GLY A 72 -8.03 18.03 -9.98
CA GLY A 72 -6.74 18.44 -10.54
C GLY A 72 -6.77 18.56 -12.06
N ALA A 73 -7.61 17.80 -12.75
CA ALA A 73 -7.82 17.94 -14.19
C ALA A 73 -8.63 19.18 -14.57
N LYS A 74 -9.60 19.58 -13.75
CA LYS A 74 -10.43 20.77 -13.97
C LYS A 74 -9.78 22.07 -13.50
N SER A 75 -8.94 22.05 -12.45
CA SER A 75 -8.39 23.25 -11.81
C SER A 75 -6.89 23.15 -11.56
N TRP A 76 -6.11 24.13 -12.05
CA TRP A 76 -4.66 24.19 -11.79
C TRP A 76 -4.33 24.47 -10.31
N LYS A 77 -5.25 25.10 -9.58
CA LYS A 77 -5.11 25.32 -8.14
C LYS A 77 -5.31 23.99 -7.39
N ALA A 78 -6.35 23.24 -7.75
CA ALA A 78 -6.57 21.90 -7.21
C ALA A 78 -5.40 20.96 -7.54
N PHE A 79 -4.86 21.03 -8.77
CA PHE A 79 -3.65 20.32 -9.18
C PHE A 79 -2.46 20.65 -8.27
N LEU A 80 -2.18 21.94 -8.05
CA LEU A 80 -1.03 22.37 -7.25
C LEU A 80 -1.10 21.86 -5.81
N PHE A 81 -2.28 21.88 -5.19
CA PHE A 81 -2.47 21.52 -3.78
C PHE A 81 -2.83 20.05 -3.55
N GLY A 82 -3.24 19.30 -4.58
CA GLY A 82 -3.88 18.00 -4.40
C GLY A 82 -5.24 18.10 -3.73
N SER A 83 -6.06 19.05 -4.18
CA SER A 83 -7.42 19.22 -3.65
C SER A 83 -8.33 18.06 -4.01
N PHE A 84 -9.19 17.69 -3.08
CA PHE A 84 -10.21 16.68 -3.28
C PHE A 84 -11.22 17.09 -4.36
N ASP A 85 -11.63 18.37 -4.39
CA ASP A 85 -12.62 18.91 -5.31
C ASP A 85 -12.08 20.11 -6.12
N ALA A 86 -12.68 20.38 -7.30
CA ALA A 86 -12.21 21.45 -8.19
C ALA A 86 -12.44 22.86 -7.62
N SER A 87 -13.36 22.99 -6.66
CA SER A 87 -13.60 24.20 -5.88
C SER A 87 -12.55 24.43 -4.79
N ASN A 88 -11.54 23.56 -4.67
CA ASN A 88 -10.35 23.72 -3.85
C ASN A 88 -10.72 23.94 -2.36
N PHE A 89 -11.62 23.10 -1.84
CA PHE A 89 -12.14 23.18 -0.47
C PHE A 89 -11.17 22.57 0.54
N ILE A 90 -10.73 21.34 0.30
CA ILE A 90 -9.85 20.55 1.19
C ILE A 90 -8.89 19.69 0.36
N THR A 91 -7.67 19.44 0.86
CA THR A 91 -6.70 18.52 0.22
C THR A 91 -7.02 17.06 0.51
N VAL A 92 -6.43 16.17 -0.30
CA VAL A 92 -6.25 14.79 0.14
C VAL A 92 -5.26 14.71 1.30
N ASP A 93 -5.14 13.53 1.90
CA ASP A 93 -4.34 13.26 3.09
C ASP A 93 -2.82 13.08 2.80
N LYS A 94 -2.34 13.53 1.64
CA LYS A 94 -0.97 13.36 1.13
C LYS A 94 -0.53 14.56 0.32
N PRO A 95 0.79 14.80 0.16
CA PRO A 95 1.27 15.76 -0.79
C PRO A 95 1.00 15.28 -2.24
N PRO A 96 0.93 16.20 -3.21
CA PRO A 96 0.26 15.96 -4.48
C PRO A 96 1.13 15.33 -5.58
N ALA A 97 2.38 14.95 -5.34
CA ALA A 97 3.24 14.53 -6.45
C ALA A 97 2.75 13.26 -7.16
N SER A 98 2.11 12.33 -6.45
CA SER A 98 1.45 11.18 -7.08
C SER A 98 0.22 11.57 -7.89
N LEU A 99 -0.52 12.58 -7.44
CA LEU A 99 -1.67 13.12 -8.17
C LEU A 99 -1.22 13.82 -9.45
N TRP A 100 -0.16 14.65 -9.42
CA TRP A 100 0.29 15.40 -10.59
C TRP A 100 0.50 14.56 -11.84
N VAL A 101 1.04 13.35 -11.70
CA VAL A 101 1.23 12.42 -12.82
C VAL A 101 -0.11 11.98 -13.40
N MET A 102 -1.06 11.61 -12.55
CA MET A 102 -2.40 11.21 -12.96
C MET A 102 -3.23 12.37 -13.50
N ASP A 103 -3.15 13.54 -12.88
CA ASP A 103 -3.83 14.77 -13.30
C ASP A 103 -3.39 15.19 -14.70
N ILE A 104 -2.08 15.16 -14.99
CA ILE A 104 -1.57 15.47 -16.34
C ILE A 104 -2.12 14.45 -17.35
N ALA A 105 -2.09 13.16 -17.02
CA ALA A 105 -2.63 12.14 -17.91
C ALA A 105 -4.15 12.31 -18.14
N ALA A 106 -4.92 12.59 -17.09
CA ALA A 106 -6.34 12.86 -17.16
C ALA A 106 -6.67 14.15 -17.93
N ARG A 107 -5.83 15.18 -17.85
CA ARG A 107 -5.96 16.40 -18.68
C ARG A 107 -5.71 16.12 -20.15
N LEU A 108 -4.73 15.27 -20.48
CA LEU A 108 -4.36 14.94 -21.85
C LEU A 108 -5.36 13.98 -22.53
N PHE A 109 -5.92 13.03 -21.77
CA PHE A 109 -6.72 11.93 -22.32
C PHE A 109 -8.18 11.90 -21.82
N GLY A 110 -8.59 12.92 -21.07
CA GLY A 110 -9.87 12.94 -20.35
C GLY A 110 -9.82 12.10 -19.07
N VAL A 111 -10.70 12.40 -18.11
CA VAL A 111 -10.77 11.69 -16.84
C VAL A 111 -11.48 10.35 -17.03
N ASN A 112 -10.75 9.25 -16.90
CA ASN A 112 -11.28 7.89 -16.93
C ASN A 112 -10.33 6.92 -16.20
N ALA A 113 -10.76 5.67 -16.00
CA ALA A 113 -9.95 4.65 -15.32
C ALA A 113 -8.55 4.47 -15.96
N TRP A 114 -8.45 4.47 -17.30
CA TRP A 114 -7.18 4.27 -18.00
C TRP A 114 -6.22 5.44 -17.81
N SER A 115 -6.70 6.68 -17.95
CA SER A 115 -5.85 7.87 -17.77
C SER A 115 -5.27 7.96 -16.36
N ILE A 116 -5.96 7.39 -15.37
CA ILE A 116 -5.53 7.36 -13.96
C ILE A 116 -4.59 6.17 -13.68
N LEU A 117 -4.91 4.97 -14.17
CA LEU A 117 -4.22 3.74 -13.78
C LEU A 117 -3.02 3.39 -14.67
N VAL A 118 -3.01 3.76 -15.95
CA VAL A 118 -1.86 3.49 -16.85
C VAL A 118 -0.56 4.10 -16.35
N PRO A 119 -0.51 5.36 -15.87
CA PRO A 119 0.71 5.93 -15.32
C PRO A 119 1.30 5.08 -14.19
N GLN A 120 0.45 4.56 -13.30
CA GLN A 120 0.86 3.70 -12.18
C GLN A 120 1.51 2.40 -12.67
N ALA A 121 0.91 1.77 -13.69
CA ALA A 121 1.45 0.55 -14.29
C ALA A 121 2.81 0.80 -14.97
N LEU A 122 2.95 1.93 -15.67
CA LEU A 122 4.20 2.32 -16.31
C LEU A 122 5.30 2.65 -15.29
N GLU A 123 4.95 3.26 -14.15
CA GLU A 123 5.87 3.46 -13.03
C GLU A 123 6.38 2.11 -12.49
N GLY A 124 5.51 1.11 -12.41
CA GLY A 124 5.88 -0.27 -12.04
C GLY A 124 6.84 -0.93 -13.03
N VAL A 125 6.56 -0.85 -14.33
CA VAL A 125 7.45 -1.37 -15.38
C VAL A 125 8.81 -0.66 -15.33
N ALA A 126 8.82 0.66 -15.12
CA ALA A 126 10.04 1.43 -14.96
C ALA A 126 10.81 1.03 -13.69
N ALA A 127 10.14 0.80 -12.56
CA ALA A 127 10.77 0.35 -11.32
C ALA A 127 11.45 -1.02 -11.50
N VAL A 128 10.80 -1.97 -12.20
CA VAL A 128 11.38 -3.26 -12.58
C VAL A 128 12.62 -3.08 -13.46
N GLY A 129 12.56 -2.20 -14.46
CA GLY A 129 13.68 -1.89 -15.35
C GLY A 129 14.87 -1.26 -14.61
N ILE A 130 14.62 -0.32 -13.70
CA ILE A 130 15.67 0.33 -12.89
C ILE A 130 16.25 -0.66 -11.89
N LEU A 131 15.45 -1.52 -11.25
CA LEU A 131 15.95 -2.55 -10.35
C LEU A 131 16.85 -3.55 -11.09
N TYR A 132 16.39 -4.05 -12.25
CA TYR A 132 17.19 -4.88 -13.15
C TYR A 132 18.52 -4.18 -13.47
N ALA A 133 18.46 -2.91 -13.90
CA ALA A 133 19.65 -2.15 -14.27
C ALA A 133 20.60 -2.00 -13.07
N THR A 134 20.08 -1.67 -11.89
CA THR A 134 20.87 -1.49 -10.66
C THR A 134 21.63 -2.77 -10.30
N VAL A 135 20.95 -3.92 -10.28
CA VAL A 135 21.54 -5.20 -9.90
C VAL A 135 22.48 -5.73 -10.99
N ARG A 136 22.09 -5.63 -12.27
CA ARG A 136 22.89 -6.08 -13.41
C ARG A 136 24.30 -5.49 -13.41
N ARG A 137 24.43 -4.20 -13.05
CA ARG A 137 25.70 -3.45 -13.11
C ARG A 137 26.88 -4.18 -12.48
N ARG A 138 26.65 -4.89 -11.38
CA ARG A 138 27.71 -5.53 -10.60
C ARG A 138 27.60 -7.04 -10.49
N PHE A 139 26.40 -7.56 -10.65
CA PHE A 139 26.10 -8.99 -10.45
C PHE A 139 25.77 -9.71 -11.75
N GLY A 140 25.63 -8.98 -12.86
CA GLY A 140 25.41 -9.51 -14.19
C GLY A 140 23.94 -9.78 -14.50
N HIS A 141 23.69 -10.22 -15.72
CA HIS A 141 22.37 -10.29 -16.33
C HIS A 141 21.36 -11.14 -15.56
N ALA A 142 21.74 -12.35 -15.15
CA ALA A 142 20.85 -13.26 -14.42
C ALA A 142 20.36 -12.69 -13.08
N ALA A 143 21.24 -12.02 -12.32
CA ALA A 143 20.88 -11.43 -11.03
C ALA A 143 19.88 -10.29 -11.21
N GLY A 144 20.09 -9.47 -12.26
CA GLY A 144 19.16 -8.41 -12.62
C GLY A 144 17.79 -8.95 -13.03
N LEU A 145 17.75 -10.02 -13.85
CA LEU A 145 16.48 -10.63 -14.27
C LEU A 145 15.70 -11.20 -13.08
N ILE A 146 16.37 -11.92 -12.18
CA ILE A 146 15.72 -12.48 -10.98
C ILE A 146 15.22 -11.34 -10.09
N ALA A 147 16.02 -10.29 -9.86
CA ALA A 147 15.59 -9.17 -9.04
C ALA A 147 14.36 -8.45 -9.61
N GLY A 148 14.37 -8.18 -10.92
CA GLY A 148 13.23 -7.59 -11.61
C GLY A 148 12.00 -8.50 -11.61
N ALA A 149 12.16 -9.80 -11.84
CA ALA A 149 11.06 -10.76 -11.80
C ALA A 149 10.43 -10.88 -10.41
N VAL A 150 11.24 -10.87 -9.34
CA VAL A 150 10.72 -10.89 -7.97
C VAL A 150 9.89 -9.63 -7.68
N LEU A 151 10.36 -8.44 -8.05
CA LEU A 151 9.55 -7.22 -7.91
C LEU A 151 8.27 -7.32 -8.75
N ALA A 152 8.39 -7.73 -10.02
CA ALA A 152 7.26 -7.84 -10.94
C ALA A 152 6.15 -8.78 -10.44
N LEU A 153 6.55 -9.87 -9.78
CA LEU A 153 5.66 -10.96 -9.34
C LEU A 153 5.35 -10.91 -7.83
N THR A 154 5.72 -9.84 -7.12
CA THR A 154 5.31 -9.66 -5.73
C THR A 154 3.83 -9.24 -5.70
N PRO A 155 2.93 -9.95 -4.98
CA PRO A 155 1.49 -9.64 -5.01
C PRO A 155 1.15 -8.19 -4.66
N ALA A 156 1.74 -7.63 -3.59
CA ALA A 156 1.56 -6.23 -3.23
C ALA A 156 2.04 -5.25 -4.31
N ALA A 157 3.09 -5.61 -5.07
CA ALA A 157 3.57 -4.81 -6.18
C ALA A 157 2.60 -4.83 -7.36
N VAL A 158 2.08 -6.01 -7.71
CA VAL A 158 1.07 -6.15 -8.76
C VAL A 158 -0.17 -5.34 -8.41
N LEU A 159 -0.64 -5.41 -7.17
CA LEU A 159 -1.76 -4.62 -6.70
C LEU A 159 -1.47 -3.13 -6.85
N MET A 160 -0.40 -2.64 -6.22
CA MET A 160 -0.14 -1.19 -6.13
C MET A 160 0.19 -0.55 -7.47
N PHE A 161 0.93 -1.23 -8.35
CA PHE A 161 1.17 -0.73 -9.71
C PHE A 161 -0.07 -0.78 -10.62
N ARG A 162 -1.16 -1.41 -10.17
CA ARG A 162 -2.48 -1.41 -10.84
C ARG A 162 -3.50 -0.54 -10.10
N TYR A 163 -3.06 0.25 -9.12
CA TYR A 163 -3.90 1.05 -8.24
C TYR A 163 -3.42 2.50 -8.19
N ASN A 164 -4.34 3.43 -7.91
CA ASN A 164 -4.08 4.88 -7.90
C ASN A 164 -3.70 5.44 -6.51
N ASN A 165 -3.14 4.58 -5.65
CA ASN A 165 -2.53 5.01 -4.39
C ASN A 165 -1.14 5.62 -4.64
N PRO A 166 -0.58 6.41 -3.72
CA PRO A 166 0.73 7.08 -3.90
C PRO A 166 1.95 6.14 -3.99
N ASP A 167 1.75 4.84 -3.78
CA ASP A 167 2.81 3.84 -3.61
C ASP A 167 3.61 3.56 -4.90
N SER A 168 3.00 3.64 -6.09
CA SER A 168 3.70 3.36 -7.35
C SER A 168 4.84 4.35 -7.61
N LEU A 169 4.52 5.65 -7.58
CA LEU A 169 5.52 6.69 -7.77
C LEU A 169 6.55 6.69 -6.64
N LEU A 170 6.12 6.42 -5.40
CA LEU A 170 7.03 6.24 -4.27
C LEU A 170 8.08 5.15 -4.57
N VAL A 171 7.65 3.95 -4.94
CA VAL A 171 8.55 2.82 -5.18
C VAL A 171 9.49 3.11 -6.36
N LEU A 172 8.98 3.70 -7.44
CA LEU A 172 9.80 4.11 -8.58
C LEU A 172 10.93 5.07 -8.14
N LEU A 173 10.59 6.10 -7.36
CA LEU A 173 11.54 7.10 -6.87
C LEU A 173 12.57 6.49 -5.91
N LEU A 174 12.15 5.60 -5.00
CA LEU A 174 13.07 4.93 -4.07
C LEU A 174 14.03 3.97 -4.79
N VAL A 175 13.55 3.22 -5.79
CA VAL A 175 14.40 2.35 -6.62
C VAL A 175 15.37 3.19 -7.46
N GLY A 176 14.90 4.30 -8.03
CA GLY A 176 15.75 5.30 -8.69
C GLY A 176 16.82 5.87 -7.76
N SER A 177 16.48 6.13 -6.50
CA SER A 177 17.43 6.61 -5.49
C SER A 177 18.47 5.54 -5.14
N ALA A 178 18.08 4.27 -5.01
CA ALA A 178 19.04 3.17 -4.85
C ALA A 178 19.97 3.01 -6.06
N TYR A 179 19.47 3.19 -7.29
CA TYR A 179 20.30 3.25 -8.48
C TYR A 179 21.33 4.38 -8.39
N ALA A 180 20.88 5.60 -8.07
CA ALA A 180 21.74 6.77 -7.95
C ALA A 180 22.79 6.59 -6.82
N LEU A 181 22.40 6.05 -5.66
CA LEU A 181 23.33 5.69 -4.59
C LEU A 181 24.36 4.64 -5.04
N THR A 182 23.93 3.62 -5.79
CA THR A 182 24.84 2.62 -6.37
C THR A 182 25.88 3.28 -7.28
N ARG A 183 25.47 4.23 -8.14
CA ARG A 183 26.39 5.03 -8.97
C ARG A 183 27.34 5.90 -8.13
N ALA A 184 26.86 6.46 -7.02
CA ALA A 184 27.66 7.25 -6.10
C ALA A 184 28.72 6.39 -5.40
N LEU A 185 28.38 5.16 -5.02
CA LEU A 185 29.29 4.19 -4.39
C LEU A 185 30.36 3.65 -5.35
N GLU A 186 30.05 3.54 -6.65
CA GLU A 186 31.02 3.11 -7.67
C GLU A 186 32.11 4.17 -7.92
N GLY A 187 31.74 5.45 -8.02
CA GLY A 187 32.64 6.50 -8.48
C GLY A 187 32.93 7.63 -7.49
N GLY A 188 32.34 7.63 -6.30
CA GLY A 188 32.49 8.70 -5.31
C GLY A 188 31.96 10.08 -5.76
N ARG A 189 31.15 10.13 -6.82
CA ARG A 189 30.71 11.39 -7.44
C ARG A 189 29.50 11.98 -6.71
N THR A 190 29.62 13.23 -6.24
CA THR A 190 28.58 13.93 -5.47
C THR A 190 27.24 14.03 -6.20
N ARG A 191 27.25 14.29 -7.51
CA ARG A 191 26.02 14.46 -8.31
C ARG A 191 25.04 13.29 -8.21
N TRP A 192 25.56 12.07 -8.07
CA TRP A 192 24.72 10.88 -7.95
C TRP A 192 24.11 10.77 -6.55
N LEU A 193 24.82 11.19 -5.52
CA LEU A 193 24.28 11.22 -4.17
C LEU A 193 23.25 12.36 -3.99
N VAL A 194 23.49 13.52 -4.62
CA VAL A 194 22.52 14.61 -4.72
C VAL A 194 21.27 14.14 -5.47
N LEU A 195 21.42 13.46 -6.61
CA LEU A 195 20.27 12.88 -7.31
C LEU A 195 19.50 11.87 -6.44
N ALA A 196 20.21 11.03 -5.67
CA ALA A 196 19.57 10.11 -4.73
C ALA A 196 18.73 10.88 -3.68
N GLY A 197 19.25 11.99 -3.16
CA GLY A 197 18.53 12.86 -2.23
C GLY A 197 17.33 13.56 -2.89
N VAL A 198 17.48 14.09 -4.11
CA VAL A 198 16.37 14.68 -4.87
C VAL A 198 15.24 13.67 -5.09
N LEU A 199 15.56 12.45 -5.49
CA LEU A 199 14.55 11.40 -5.71
C LEU A 199 13.83 11.01 -4.41
N VAL A 200 14.54 10.95 -3.28
CA VAL A 200 13.91 10.72 -1.97
C VAL A 200 13.03 11.90 -1.54
N GLY A 201 13.45 13.15 -1.81
CA GLY A 201 12.64 14.32 -1.48
C GLY A 201 11.38 14.43 -2.35
N PHE A 202 11.43 14.05 -3.63
CA PHE A 202 10.20 13.85 -4.40
C PHE A 202 9.37 12.68 -3.89
N GLY A 203 10.00 11.60 -3.40
CA GLY A 203 9.29 10.53 -2.70
C GLY A 203 8.58 11.01 -1.44
N PHE A 204 9.16 11.98 -0.73
CA PHE A 204 8.48 12.65 0.37
C PHE A 204 7.25 13.43 -0.11
N LEU A 205 7.31 14.05 -1.29
CA LEU A 205 6.13 14.68 -1.91
C LEU A 205 5.10 13.70 -2.48
N THR A 206 5.35 12.38 -2.45
CA THR A 206 4.33 11.37 -2.74
C THR A 206 3.70 10.82 -1.47
N LYS A 207 4.52 10.48 -0.46
CA LYS A 207 4.06 9.76 0.73
C LYS A 207 4.81 10.11 2.02
N MET A 208 5.23 11.37 2.15
CA MET A 208 5.84 11.97 3.35
C MET A 208 6.96 11.11 3.96
N LEU A 209 6.96 10.93 5.29
CA LEU A 209 8.01 10.21 6.02
C LEU A 209 8.12 8.73 5.63
N GLY A 210 7.13 8.17 4.92
CA GLY A 210 7.24 6.84 4.30
C GLY A 210 8.43 6.73 3.34
N ALA A 211 8.77 7.81 2.62
CA ALA A 211 9.94 7.85 1.76
C ALA A 211 11.28 7.86 2.52
N PHE A 212 11.28 8.27 3.79
CA PHE A 212 12.49 8.41 4.59
C PHE A 212 12.94 7.10 5.24
N LEU A 213 12.17 6.01 5.12
CA LEU A 213 12.54 4.70 5.63
C LEU A 213 13.87 4.17 5.07
N VAL A 214 14.24 4.58 3.85
CA VAL A 214 15.53 4.19 3.23
C VAL A 214 16.72 5.02 3.68
N LEU A 215 16.49 6.24 4.19
CA LEU A 215 17.56 7.21 4.46
C LEU A 215 18.60 6.73 5.47
N PRO A 216 18.24 6.14 6.63
CA PRO A 216 19.25 5.70 7.59
C PRO A 216 20.19 4.64 7.00
N GLY A 217 19.64 3.69 6.24
CA GLY A 217 20.42 2.68 5.52
C GLY A 217 21.32 3.28 4.45
N PHE A 218 20.77 4.17 3.61
CA PHE A 218 21.51 4.82 2.53
C PHE A 218 22.68 5.66 3.05
N ALA A 219 22.43 6.48 4.07
CA ALA A 219 23.45 7.32 4.69
C ALA A 219 24.55 6.47 5.34
N ALA A 220 24.20 5.44 6.11
CA ALA A 220 25.16 4.55 6.75
C ALA A 220 26.03 3.82 5.73
N VAL A 221 25.43 3.27 4.66
CA VAL A 221 26.16 2.57 3.60
C VAL A 221 27.11 3.52 2.87
N TYR A 222 26.70 4.75 2.56
CA TYR A 222 27.59 5.72 1.93
C TYR A 222 28.75 6.10 2.85
N LEU A 223 28.47 6.37 4.13
CA LEU A 223 29.47 6.72 5.12
C LEU A 223 30.54 5.64 5.28
N VAL A 224 30.14 4.36 5.25
CA VAL A 224 31.06 3.21 5.37
C VAL A 224 31.79 2.93 4.05
N ALA A 225 31.04 2.79 2.96
CA ALA A 225 31.52 2.14 1.74
C ALA A 225 31.99 3.08 0.64
N ALA A 226 31.72 4.40 0.71
CA ALA A 226 32.12 5.31 -0.36
C ALA A 226 33.66 5.33 -0.55
N PRO A 227 34.15 5.35 -1.80
CA PRO A 227 35.57 5.28 -2.13
C PRO A 227 36.26 6.65 -2.05
N VAL A 228 35.91 7.47 -1.06
CA VAL A 228 36.47 8.82 -0.83
C VAL A 228 36.88 9.00 0.63
N GLY A 229 37.67 10.03 0.94
CA GLY A 229 38.06 10.37 2.32
C GLY A 229 36.86 10.73 3.22
N VAL A 230 36.98 10.52 4.54
CA VAL A 230 35.87 10.65 5.50
C VAL A 230 35.23 12.04 5.48
N ARG A 231 36.03 13.11 5.49
CA ARG A 231 35.55 14.50 5.37
C ARG A 231 34.66 14.69 4.14
N ARG A 232 35.07 14.11 3.00
CA ARG A 232 34.31 14.20 1.75
C ARG A 232 32.99 13.43 1.83
N ARG A 233 32.96 12.27 2.50
CA ARG A 233 31.69 11.53 2.72
C ARG A 233 30.70 12.36 3.52
N ILE A 234 31.17 13.01 4.58
CA ILE A 234 30.33 13.88 5.42
C ILE A 234 29.79 15.05 4.59
N VAL A 235 30.66 15.78 3.88
CA VAL A 235 30.22 16.89 3.02
C VAL A 235 29.24 16.44 1.94
N GLN A 236 29.46 15.28 1.33
CA GLN A 236 28.55 14.73 0.33
C GLN A 236 27.20 14.33 0.94
N LEU A 237 27.19 13.74 2.14
CA LEU A 237 25.96 13.43 2.87
C LEU A 237 25.22 14.69 3.28
N LEU A 238 25.92 15.75 3.70
CA LEU A 238 25.30 17.05 3.97
C LEU A 238 24.68 17.66 2.70
N ALA A 239 25.38 17.60 1.56
CA ALA A 239 24.83 18.04 0.29
C ALA A 239 23.63 17.21 -0.16
N ALA A 240 23.64 15.90 0.08
CA ALA A 240 22.51 15.02 -0.18
C ALA A 240 21.33 15.32 0.75
N GLY A 241 21.57 15.53 2.04
CA GLY A 241 20.57 15.96 3.01
C GLY A 241 19.94 17.30 2.62
N LEU A 242 20.74 18.28 2.22
CA LEU A 242 20.24 19.54 1.69
C LEU A 242 19.38 19.33 0.44
N SER A 243 19.78 18.43 -0.47
CA SER A 243 18.99 18.13 -1.66
C SER A 243 17.64 17.48 -1.34
N VAL A 244 17.57 16.61 -0.31
CA VAL A 244 16.30 16.08 0.22
C VAL A 244 15.45 17.23 0.74
N LEU A 245 16.01 18.11 1.57
CA LEU A 245 15.29 19.24 2.16
C LEU A 245 14.75 20.21 1.11
N VAL A 246 15.52 20.52 0.07
CA VAL A 246 15.08 21.43 -1.00
C VAL A 246 13.99 20.78 -1.86
N SER A 247 14.18 19.52 -2.26
CA SER A 247 13.21 18.83 -3.13
C SER A 247 11.92 18.42 -2.43
N ALA A 248 11.98 18.10 -1.13
CA ALA A 248 10.81 17.86 -0.30
C ALA A 248 10.15 19.17 0.17
N GLY A 249 10.97 20.16 0.56
CA GLY A 249 10.53 21.31 1.31
C GLY A 249 9.94 22.45 0.48
N TRP A 250 10.21 22.53 -0.83
CA TRP A 250 9.71 23.66 -1.63
C TRP A 250 8.18 23.74 -1.66
N TRP A 251 7.50 22.60 -1.81
CA TRP A 251 6.03 22.56 -1.85
C TRP A 251 5.46 22.75 -0.44
N VAL A 252 6.07 22.16 0.59
CA VAL A 252 5.69 22.38 1.99
C VAL A 252 5.81 23.85 2.36
N ALA A 253 6.89 24.52 1.95
CA ALA A 253 7.10 25.95 2.14
C ALA A 253 6.04 26.76 1.38
N LEU A 254 5.75 26.41 0.12
CA LEU A 254 4.69 27.05 -0.66
C LEU A 254 3.36 26.97 0.08
N VAL A 255 2.93 25.80 0.54
CA VAL A 255 1.66 25.60 1.26
C VAL A 255 1.63 26.36 2.59
N THR A 256 2.74 26.33 3.34
CA THR A 256 2.84 26.96 4.66
C THR A 256 2.81 28.49 4.56
N LEU A 257 3.43 29.05 3.51
CA LEU A 257 3.52 30.50 3.28
C LEU A 257 2.31 31.06 2.53
N TRP A 258 1.53 30.22 1.86
CA TRP A 258 0.34 30.65 1.14
C TRP A 258 -0.79 31.05 2.12
N PRO A 259 -1.45 32.22 1.93
CA PRO A 259 -2.51 32.67 2.83
C PRO A 259 -3.59 31.62 3.05
N ALA A 260 -3.90 31.31 4.32
CA ALA A 260 -4.83 30.23 4.68
C ALA A 260 -6.25 30.43 4.09
N ALA A 261 -6.69 31.68 3.92
CA ALA A 261 -7.98 32.02 3.31
C ALA A 261 -8.03 31.74 1.79
N ASP A 262 -6.86 31.67 1.13
CA ASP A 262 -6.73 31.54 -0.32
C ASP A 262 -6.18 30.18 -0.75
N ARG A 263 -6.10 29.20 0.15
CA ARG A 263 -5.67 27.82 -0.15
C ARG A 263 -6.69 26.83 0.43
N PRO A 264 -6.70 25.56 -0.01
CA PRO A 264 -7.60 24.58 0.59
C PRO A 264 -7.20 24.31 2.04
N TYR A 265 -8.15 23.81 2.83
CA TYR A 265 -7.84 23.22 4.13
C TYR A 265 -6.90 22.01 3.94
N ILE A 266 -5.90 21.84 4.79
CA ILE A 266 -5.03 20.66 4.74
C ILE A 266 -5.73 19.47 5.41
N GLY A 267 -6.25 18.56 4.58
CA GLY A 267 -6.97 17.38 5.04
C GLY A 267 -6.11 16.43 5.87
N GLY A 268 -6.69 15.78 6.87
CA GLY A 268 -5.98 14.93 7.83
C GLY A 268 -5.11 15.70 8.81
N SER A 269 -5.38 16.99 8.99
CA SER A 269 -4.72 17.85 9.98
C SER A 269 -5.77 18.50 10.89
N THR A 270 -5.43 18.71 12.16
CA THR A 270 -6.35 19.31 13.14
C THR A 270 -6.31 20.83 13.16
N GLY A 271 -5.32 21.44 12.49
CA GLY A 271 -5.06 22.88 12.55
C GLY A 271 -4.77 23.52 11.20
N ASN A 272 -5.32 22.98 10.10
CA ASN A 272 -5.08 23.46 8.75
C ASN A 272 -3.57 23.60 8.42
N SER A 273 -2.76 22.61 8.80
CA SER A 273 -1.31 22.70 8.81
C SER A 273 -0.65 21.48 8.18
N GLU A 274 0.13 21.74 7.13
CA GLU A 274 0.92 20.73 6.43
C GLU A 274 1.97 20.09 7.35
N LEU A 275 2.58 20.87 8.24
CA LEU A 275 3.54 20.33 9.22
C LEU A 275 2.87 19.41 10.24
N ASN A 276 1.62 19.72 10.63
CA ASN A 276 0.85 18.84 11.49
C ASN A 276 0.51 17.52 10.79
N LEU A 277 0.16 17.57 9.50
CA LEU A 277 -0.05 16.37 8.68
C LEU A 277 1.23 15.52 8.58
N ILE A 278 2.38 16.15 8.26
CA ILE A 278 3.68 15.50 8.09
C ILE A 278 4.17 14.80 9.36
N PHE A 279 4.18 15.50 10.49
CA PHE A 279 4.77 14.96 11.72
C PHE A 279 3.76 14.23 12.61
N GLY A 280 2.47 14.57 12.51
CA GLY A 280 1.37 13.91 13.20
C GLY A 280 0.88 12.68 12.44
N TYR A 281 -0.24 12.84 11.71
CA TYR A 281 -0.99 11.75 11.08
C TYR A 281 -0.14 10.86 10.14
N ASN A 282 0.71 11.45 9.31
CA ASN A 282 1.57 10.71 8.38
C ASN A 282 3.00 10.46 8.90
N GLY A 283 3.26 10.80 10.17
CA GLY A 283 4.58 10.74 10.76
C GLY A 283 4.63 9.94 12.04
N PHE A 284 4.93 10.60 13.16
CA PHE A 284 5.15 9.93 14.44
C PHE A 284 3.88 9.28 14.99
N GLY A 285 2.69 9.77 14.63
CA GLY A 285 1.42 9.14 14.96
C GLY A 285 1.35 7.68 14.48
N ARG A 286 1.92 7.37 13.31
CA ARG A 286 2.01 5.99 12.77
C ARG A 286 2.81 5.07 13.68
N LEU A 287 3.82 5.60 14.38
CA LEU A 287 4.67 4.82 15.27
C LEU A 287 4.03 4.64 16.65
N THR A 288 3.40 5.69 17.18
CA THR A 288 2.83 5.73 18.54
C THR A 288 1.38 5.27 18.62
N GLY A 289 0.68 5.18 17.49
CA GLY A 289 -0.76 4.93 17.42
C GLY A 289 -1.63 6.14 17.77
N ASN A 290 -1.02 7.29 18.12
CA ASN A 290 -1.74 8.52 18.42
C ASN A 290 -1.94 9.36 17.15
N GLU A 291 -2.93 8.99 16.36
CA GLU A 291 -3.17 9.55 15.03
C GLU A 291 -4.46 10.38 15.04
N THR A 292 -4.43 11.56 15.64
CA THR A 292 -5.58 12.47 15.62
C THR A 292 -5.93 12.84 14.16
N GLY A 293 -7.21 12.73 13.77
CA GLY A 293 -7.66 12.92 12.38
C GLY A 293 -7.63 11.66 11.49
N SER A 294 -7.17 10.53 12.04
CA SER A 294 -7.01 9.24 11.36
C SER A 294 -8.28 8.38 11.34
N VAL A 295 -8.39 7.45 10.37
CA VAL A 295 -9.39 6.37 10.46
C VAL A 295 -9.01 5.38 11.55
N GLY A 296 -9.72 5.44 12.68
CA GLY A 296 -9.54 4.51 13.80
C GLY A 296 -8.29 4.81 14.62
N GLY A 297 -8.43 5.64 15.65
CA GLY A 297 -7.42 5.79 16.69
C GLY A 297 -7.40 4.59 17.63
N GLY A 298 -6.22 4.02 17.87
CA GLY A 298 -6.00 2.98 18.89
C GLY A 298 -6.14 1.54 18.40
N GLY A 299 -5.01 0.87 18.16
CA GLY A 299 -4.88 -0.59 18.29
C GLY A 299 -5.63 -1.51 17.30
N GLY A 300 -6.40 -0.97 16.34
CA GLY A 300 -7.28 -1.75 15.45
C GLY A 300 -6.62 -2.38 14.21
N TRP A 301 -5.29 -2.27 14.03
CA TRP A 301 -4.60 -2.69 12.80
C TRP A 301 -3.85 -4.03 12.93
N GLY A 302 -4.30 -4.86 13.87
CA GLY A 302 -3.70 -6.16 14.19
C GLY A 302 -2.47 -6.05 15.11
N PRO A 303 -2.01 -7.19 15.65
CA PRO A 303 -0.95 -7.22 16.67
C PRO A 303 0.36 -6.63 16.12
N THR A 304 1.00 -5.76 16.92
CA THR A 304 2.39 -5.34 16.68
C THR A 304 3.35 -6.45 17.07
N GLY A 305 4.49 -6.51 16.39
CA GLY A 305 5.54 -7.47 16.75
C GLY A 305 6.44 -7.84 15.58
N LEU A 306 7.61 -8.40 15.90
CA LEU A 306 8.63 -8.76 14.91
C LEU A 306 8.11 -9.67 13.80
N LEU A 307 7.11 -10.50 14.11
CA LEU A 307 6.51 -11.45 13.17
C LEU A 307 5.29 -10.91 12.42
N ARG A 308 4.92 -9.63 12.56
CA ARG A 308 3.73 -9.06 11.88
C ARG A 308 3.77 -9.27 10.36
N MET A 309 4.94 -9.11 9.72
CA MET A 309 5.06 -9.36 8.28
C MET A 309 4.71 -10.80 7.88
N PHE A 310 4.73 -11.76 8.81
CA PHE A 310 4.43 -13.16 8.57
C PHE A 310 3.02 -13.56 9.01
N ASN A 311 2.21 -12.67 9.56
CA ASN A 311 0.84 -13.00 9.97
C ASN A 311 -0.11 -13.13 8.76
N ASP A 312 -1.39 -13.40 9.00
CA ASP A 312 -2.39 -13.65 7.95
C ASP A 312 -2.72 -12.41 7.10
N THR A 313 -2.58 -11.21 7.68
CA THR A 313 -2.82 -9.93 7.01
C THR A 313 -1.71 -9.53 6.04
N PHE A 314 -0.44 -9.69 6.43
CA PHE A 314 0.72 -9.20 5.66
C PHE A 314 1.45 -10.31 4.88
N GLY A 315 1.35 -11.57 5.33
CA GLY A 315 2.16 -12.66 4.80
C GLY A 315 2.00 -12.88 3.30
N GLY A 316 0.76 -12.90 2.81
CA GLY A 316 0.44 -13.09 1.39
C GLY A 316 0.81 -11.91 0.49
N GLN A 317 1.07 -10.72 1.06
CA GLN A 317 1.30 -9.49 0.31
C GLN A 317 2.74 -9.41 -0.24
N ALA A 318 3.75 -9.63 0.59
CA ALA A 318 5.16 -9.54 0.18
C ALA A 318 6.11 -10.54 0.85
N SER A 319 5.66 -11.32 1.85
CA SER A 319 6.58 -12.06 2.73
C SER A 319 7.10 -13.37 2.16
N TRP A 320 6.57 -13.81 1.02
CA TRP A 320 6.96 -15.03 0.30
C TRP A 320 8.48 -15.28 0.26
N LEU A 321 9.26 -14.24 -0.02
CA LEU A 321 10.70 -14.34 -0.22
C LEU A 321 11.53 -13.60 0.85
N ILE A 322 10.91 -13.07 1.91
CA ILE A 322 11.65 -12.43 3.01
C ILE A 322 12.65 -13.42 3.66
N PRO A 323 12.28 -14.67 4.01
CA PRO A 323 13.23 -15.61 4.60
C PRO A 323 14.46 -15.85 3.71
N ALA A 324 14.24 -16.08 2.41
CA ALA A 324 15.33 -16.24 1.46
C ALA A 324 16.17 -14.97 1.32
N ALA A 325 15.56 -13.79 1.21
CA ALA A 325 16.27 -12.52 1.10
C ALA A 325 17.20 -12.29 2.31
N LEU A 326 16.74 -12.61 3.53
CA LEU A 326 17.54 -12.50 4.75
C LEU A 326 18.70 -13.50 4.77
N ILE A 327 18.44 -14.79 4.48
CA ILE A 327 19.47 -15.84 4.43
C ILE A 327 20.54 -15.49 3.38
N LEU A 328 20.10 -15.14 2.17
CA LEU A 328 20.97 -14.81 1.05
C LEU A 328 21.76 -13.52 1.34
N GLY A 329 21.12 -12.48 1.87
CA GLY A 329 21.78 -11.24 2.28
C GLY A 329 22.83 -11.45 3.37
N ALA A 330 22.48 -12.18 4.43
CA ALA A 330 23.40 -12.52 5.52
C ALA A 330 24.59 -13.34 5.02
N SER A 331 24.36 -14.30 4.12
CA SER A 331 25.43 -15.11 3.53
C SER A 331 26.41 -14.26 2.72
N LEU A 332 25.95 -13.23 2.00
CA LEU A 332 26.81 -12.32 1.26
C LEU A 332 27.68 -11.48 2.20
N ILE A 333 27.10 -10.99 3.30
CA ILE A 333 27.85 -10.23 4.31
C ILE A 333 28.90 -11.15 4.96
N TRP A 334 28.54 -12.37 5.31
CA TRP A 334 29.46 -13.35 5.90
C TRP A 334 30.61 -13.70 4.95
N LEU A 335 30.31 -14.05 3.70
CA LEU A 335 31.31 -14.36 2.67
C LEU A 335 32.22 -13.18 2.33
N ARG A 336 31.77 -11.95 2.56
CA ARG A 336 32.51 -10.70 2.28
C ARG A 336 32.92 -9.96 3.55
N GLY A 337 32.84 -10.58 4.73
CA GLY A 337 33.10 -9.90 6.01
C GLY A 337 34.53 -9.33 6.10
N ARG A 338 35.49 -10.04 5.51
CA ARG A 338 36.91 -9.62 5.39
C ARG A 338 37.21 -8.78 4.15
N ALA A 339 36.23 -8.56 3.28
CA ALA A 339 36.44 -7.71 2.11
C ALA A 339 36.60 -6.24 2.54
N PRO A 340 37.40 -5.44 1.81
CA PRO A 340 37.56 -4.02 2.10
C PRO A 340 36.20 -3.32 2.22
N ARG A 341 36.11 -2.27 3.05
CA ARG A 341 34.87 -1.51 3.22
C ARG A 341 34.29 -0.95 1.90
N THR A 342 35.16 -0.69 0.91
CA THR A 342 34.81 -0.20 -0.43
C THR A 342 34.42 -1.32 -1.40
N ASP A 343 34.46 -2.58 -0.96
CA ASP A 343 33.91 -3.68 -1.72
C ASP A 343 32.42 -3.46 -1.92
N GLY A 344 31.99 -3.14 -3.12
CA GLY A 344 30.59 -2.83 -3.31
C GLY A 344 29.70 -4.03 -3.64
N LYS A 345 30.22 -5.27 -3.64
CA LYS A 345 29.33 -6.43 -3.41
C LYS A 345 28.83 -6.41 -1.97
N ARG A 346 29.73 -6.18 -1.00
CA ARG A 346 29.37 -5.93 0.40
C ARG A 346 28.49 -4.68 0.54
N ALA A 347 28.82 -3.57 -0.11
CA ALA A 347 28.00 -2.36 -0.04
C ALA A 347 26.57 -2.58 -0.59
N ALA A 348 26.41 -3.35 -1.67
CA ALA A 348 25.08 -3.68 -2.19
C ALA A 348 24.28 -4.56 -1.21
N ALA A 349 24.90 -5.55 -0.59
CA ALA A 349 24.25 -6.36 0.44
C ALA A 349 23.80 -5.51 1.64
N LEU A 350 24.62 -4.54 2.06
CA LEU A 350 24.25 -3.59 3.11
C LEU A 350 23.14 -2.64 2.68
N LEU A 351 23.17 -2.10 1.45
CA LEU A 351 22.13 -1.20 0.93
C LEU A 351 20.76 -1.87 0.95
N TRP A 352 20.64 -3.01 0.27
CA TRP A 352 19.36 -3.70 0.17
C TRP A 352 18.95 -4.37 1.49
N GLY A 353 19.93 -4.89 2.25
CA GLY A 353 19.68 -5.47 3.57
C GLY A 353 19.17 -4.46 4.58
N THR A 354 19.77 -3.28 4.66
CA THR A 354 19.32 -2.22 5.58
C THR A 354 17.96 -1.66 5.16
N TRP A 355 17.71 -1.47 3.85
CA TRP A 355 16.36 -1.12 3.37
C TRP A 355 15.34 -2.15 3.88
N LEU A 356 15.53 -3.44 3.57
CA LEU A 356 14.61 -4.50 3.94
C LEU A 356 14.36 -4.54 5.45
N VAL A 357 15.43 -4.58 6.25
CA VAL A 357 15.34 -4.73 7.70
C VAL A 357 14.68 -3.51 8.35
N ILE A 358 15.10 -2.29 8.02
CA ILE A 358 14.55 -1.07 8.63
C ILE A 358 13.06 -0.93 8.27
N THR A 359 12.71 -1.12 7.01
CA THR A 359 11.32 -0.98 6.54
C THR A 359 10.43 -2.05 7.19
N ALA A 360 10.88 -3.30 7.21
CA ALA A 360 10.13 -4.39 7.84
C ALA A 360 9.97 -4.17 9.36
N LEU A 361 11.01 -3.69 10.06
CA LEU A 361 10.92 -3.40 11.50
C LEU A 361 9.95 -2.25 11.78
N VAL A 362 10.00 -1.15 11.01
CA VAL A 362 9.08 -0.04 11.19
C VAL A 362 7.64 -0.50 10.97
N PHE A 363 7.36 -1.25 9.90
CA PHE A 363 6.02 -1.79 9.65
C PHE A 363 5.57 -2.80 10.72
N SER A 364 6.49 -3.62 11.21
CA SER A 364 6.21 -4.59 12.28
C SER A 364 5.89 -3.94 13.63
N LEU A 365 6.52 -2.80 13.94
CA LEU A 365 6.47 -2.16 15.25
C LEU A 365 5.55 -0.92 15.30
N ALA A 366 5.12 -0.39 14.16
CA ALA A 366 4.19 0.74 14.08
C ALA A 366 2.86 0.42 14.80
N GLN A 367 2.47 1.27 15.75
CA GLN A 367 1.22 1.07 16.53
C GLN A 367 -0.02 1.72 15.89
N GLY A 368 0.18 2.62 14.92
CA GLY A 368 -0.89 3.29 14.18
C GLY A 368 -1.37 2.54 12.93
N ILE A 369 -2.07 3.26 12.06
CA ILE A 369 -2.56 2.75 10.77
C ILE A 369 -1.41 2.16 9.97
N ILE A 370 -1.57 0.88 9.67
CA ILE A 370 -0.76 0.15 8.71
C ILE A 370 -1.66 -0.67 7.79
N HIS A 371 -1.47 -0.52 6.48
CA HIS A 371 -2.22 -1.28 5.49
C HIS A 371 -1.38 -2.41 4.87
N PRO A 372 -1.99 -3.55 4.51
CA PRO A 372 -1.28 -4.70 3.95
C PRO A 372 -0.44 -4.33 2.72
N TYR A 373 -0.97 -3.48 1.85
CA TYR A 373 -0.32 -3.06 0.60
C TYR A 373 0.95 -2.21 0.81
N TYR A 374 1.17 -1.61 1.99
CA TYR A 374 2.41 -0.86 2.29
C TYR A 374 3.67 -1.73 2.11
N THR A 375 3.52 -3.04 2.24
CA THR A 375 4.60 -4.01 2.07
C THR A 375 5.21 -4.02 0.66
N VAL A 376 4.59 -3.37 -0.33
CA VAL A 376 5.23 -3.11 -1.64
C VAL A 376 6.59 -2.43 -1.50
N ALA A 377 6.78 -1.58 -0.48
CA ALA A 377 8.06 -0.92 -0.21
C ALA A 377 9.22 -1.90 0.11
N LEU A 378 8.91 -3.15 0.47
CA LEU A 378 9.91 -4.21 0.71
C LEU A 378 10.33 -4.92 -0.58
N ALA A 379 9.45 -4.96 -1.59
CA ALA A 379 9.61 -5.78 -2.79
C ALA A 379 10.93 -5.54 -3.55
N PRO A 380 11.41 -4.29 -3.74
CA PRO A 380 12.68 -4.07 -4.43
C PRO A 380 13.88 -4.65 -3.69
N ALA A 381 13.92 -4.50 -2.36
CA ALA A 381 15.00 -5.01 -1.53
C ALA A 381 15.00 -6.54 -1.45
N ILE A 382 13.82 -7.15 -1.36
CA ILE A 382 13.66 -8.61 -1.46
C ILE A 382 14.19 -9.10 -2.80
N GLY A 383 13.74 -8.50 -3.91
CA GLY A 383 14.18 -8.88 -5.26
C GLY A 383 15.68 -8.72 -5.45
N ALA A 384 16.26 -7.61 -5.02
CA ALA A 384 17.70 -7.40 -5.10
C ALA A 384 18.49 -8.45 -4.31
N LEU A 385 18.13 -8.74 -3.06
CA LEU A 385 18.85 -9.71 -2.23
C LEU A 385 18.73 -11.15 -2.77
N VAL A 386 17.54 -11.53 -3.22
CA VAL A 386 17.29 -12.85 -3.84
C VAL A 386 18.09 -12.99 -5.14
N GLY A 387 18.03 -11.99 -6.03
CA GLY A 387 18.76 -12.01 -7.30
C GLY A 387 20.28 -11.99 -7.11
N ILE A 388 20.78 -11.13 -6.22
CA ILE A 388 22.22 -11.01 -5.93
C ILE A 388 22.73 -12.29 -5.26
N GLY A 389 22.14 -12.68 -4.12
CA GLY A 389 22.65 -13.79 -3.31
C GLY A 389 22.47 -15.13 -3.99
N GLY A 390 21.33 -15.36 -4.64
CA GLY A 390 21.08 -16.58 -5.40
C GLY A 390 22.12 -16.80 -6.49
N VAL A 391 22.41 -15.77 -7.29
CA VAL A 391 23.40 -15.87 -8.38
C VAL A 391 24.84 -15.97 -7.88
N GLU A 392 25.20 -15.23 -6.83
CA GLU A 392 26.57 -15.28 -6.29
C GLU A 392 26.88 -16.63 -5.62
N LEU A 393 25.94 -17.21 -4.89
CA LEU A 393 26.09 -18.56 -4.35
C LEU A 393 26.06 -19.62 -5.45
N TRP A 394 25.21 -19.45 -6.46
CA TRP A 394 25.16 -20.38 -7.61
C TRP A 394 26.47 -20.41 -8.40
N ARG A 395 27.14 -19.26 -8.54
CA ARG A 395 28.50 -19.21 -9.11
C ARG A 395 29.50 -20.00 -8.27
N GLN A 396 29.29 -20.08 -6.96
CA GLN A 396 30.12 -20.83 -6.02
C GLN A 396 29.64 -22.27 -5.76
N ARG A 397 28.67 -22.79 -6.53
CA ARG A 397 28.05 -24.12 -6.35
C ARG A 397 29.00 -25.33 -6.29
N ARG A 398 30.28 -25.17 -6.64
CA ARG A 398 31.29 -26.22 -6.40
C ARG A 398 31.57 -26.42 -4.89
N ARG A 399 31.37 -25.39 -4.07
CA ARG A 399 31.52 -25.44 -2.61
C ARG A 399 30.24 -26.01 -1.98
N LEU A 400 30.38 -26.94 -1.04
CA LEU A 400 29.23 -27.50 -0.31
C LEU A 400 28.48 -26.42 0.47
N ALA A 401 29.19 -25.50 1.13
CA ALA A 401 28.57 -24.40 1.88
C ALA A 401 27.63 -23.53 1.00
N ALA A 402 28.03 -23.22 -0.24
CA ALA A 402 27.18 -22.43 -1.14
C ALA A 402 25.91 -23.18 -1.56
N ARG A 403 26.04 -24.49 -1.83
CA ARG A 403 24.92 -25.38 -2.12
C ARG A 403 23.97 -25.53 -0.93
N ALA A 404 24.52 -25.71 0.27
CA ALA A 404 23.75 -25.83 1.50
C ALA A 404 22.94 -24.56 1.78
N VAL A 405 23.53 -23.37 1.64
CA VAL A 405 22.80 -22.11 1.84
C VAL A 405 21.68 -21.95 0.80
N LEU A 406 21.93 -22.28 -0.47
CA LEU A 406 20.88 -22.26 -1.50
C LEU A 406 19.75 -23.26 -1.21
N ALA A 407 20.09 -24.47 -0.77
CA ALA A 407 19.13 -25.49 -0.39
C ALA A 407 18.29 -25.05 0.82
N VAL A 408 18.90 -24.47 1.86
CA VAL A 408 18.20 -23.96 3.05
C VAL A 408 17.30 -22.77 2.69
N ALA A 409 17.78 -21.82 1.88
CA ALA A 409 16.97 -20.70 1.43
C ALA A 409 15.76 -21.18 0.61
N LEU A 410 15.94 -22.16 -0.28
CA LEU A 410 14.85 -22.74 -1.07
C LEU A 410 13.87 -23.52 -0.18
N ALA A 411 14.36 -24.40 0.69
CA ALA A 411 13.54 -25.19 1.61
C ALA A 411 12.68 -24.28 2.51
N GLY A 412 13.28 -23.25 3.10
CA GLY A 412 12.55 -22.26 3.90
C GLY A 412 11.51 -21.50 3.08
N THR A 413 11.82 -21.16 1.82
CA THR A 413 10.87 -20.51 0.91
C THR A 413 9.67 -21.38 0.60
N VAL A 414 9.87 -22.67 0.28
CA VAL A 414 8.78 -23.55 -0.15
C VAL A 414 7.94 -24.03 1.04
N LEU A 415 8.54 -24.21 2.22
CA LEU A 415 7.81 -24.41 3.48
C LEU A 415 6.94 -23.20 3.80
N TRP A 416 7.49 -21.99 3.63
CA TRP A 416 6.75 -20.77 3.87
C TRP A 416 5.64 -20.54 2.84
N ALA A 417 5.91 -20.79 1.56
CA ALA A 417 4.89 -20.73 0.51
C ALA A 417 3.74 -21.71 0.76
N HIS A 418 4.04 -22.93 1.23
CA HIS A 418 3.02 -23.90 1.64
C HIS A 418 2.17 -23.37 2.81
N ALA A 419 2.80 -22.78 3.82
CA ALA A 419 2.09 -22.18 4.95
C ALA A 419 1.19 -21.00 4.52
N LEU A 420 1.68 -20.13 3.62
CA LEU A 420 0.89 -19.03 3.08
C LEU A 420 -0.31 -19.52 2.25
N LEU A 421 -0.10 -20.49 1.37
CA LEU A 421 -1.16 -21.07 0.54
C LEU A 421 -2.20 -21.85 1.39
N GLY A 422 -1.78 -22.42 2.52
CA GLY A 422 -2.68 -23.07 3.48
C GLY A 422 -3.71 -22.12 4.13
N ARG A 423 -3.55 -20.79 3.98
CA ARG A 423 -4.51 -19.79 4.47
C ARG A 423 -5.72 -19.61 3.56
N SER A 424 -5.61 -20.06 2.31
CA SER A 424 -6.71 -20.05 1.33
C SER A 424 -6.95 -21.48 0.84
N PRO A 425 -7.40 -22.41 1.72
CA PRO A 425 -7.41 -23.84 1.43
C PRO A 425 -8.31 -24.22 0.23
N ASP A 426 -9.37 -23.45 -0.03
CA ASP A 426 -10.28 -23.69 -1.14
C ASP A 426 -9.76 -23.16 -2.49
N TRP A 427 -8.75 -22.27 -2.46
CA TRP A 427 -8.18 -21.65 -3.65
C TRP A 427 -6.94 -22.41 -4.10
N LEU A 428 -7.05 -23.15 -5.21
CA LEU A 428 -5.99 -24.02 -5.75
C LEU A 428 -5.39 -24.98 -4.69
N PRO A 429 -6.21 -25.87 -4.08
CA PRO A 429 -5.81 -26.69 -2.91
C PRO A 429 -4.56 -27.56 -3.13
N TRP A 430 -4.27 -27.94 -4.37
CA TRP A 430 -3.12 -28.78 -4.73
C TRP A 430 -1.80 -28.00 -4.80
N LEU A 431 -1.84 -26.67 -4.98
CA LEU A 431 -0.66 -25.86 -5.33
C LEU A 431 0.38 -25.85 -4.20
N GLY A 432 -0.07 -25.63 -2.96
CA GLY A 432 0.82 -25.61 -1.81
C GLY A 432 1.59 -26.92 -1.65
N SER A 433 0.89 -28.05 -1.77
CA SER A 433 1.51 -29.38 -1.66
C SER A 433 2.44 -29.69 -2.83
N ALA A 434 2.07 -29.28 -4.05
CA ALA A 434 2.92 -29.44 -5.23
C ALA A 434 4.23 -28.65 -5.11
N ILE A 435 4.17 -27.38 -4.67
CA ILE A 435 5.35 -26.54 -4.42
C ILE A 435 6.22 -27.15 -3.32
N LEU A 436 5.61 -27.65 -2.24
CA LEU A 436 6.35 -28.27 -1.14
C LEU A 436 7.13 -29.50 -1.62
N VAL A 437 6.46 -30.45 -2.29
CA VAL A 437 7.08 -31.71 -2.74
C VAL A 437 8.19 -31.44 -3.75
N THR A 438 7.88 -30.69 -4.81
CA THR A 438 8.85 -30.41 -5.89
C THR A 438 9.99 -29.51 -5.41
N GLY A 439 9.69 -28.55 -4.54
CA GLY A 439 10.64 -27.62 -3.94
C GLY A 439 11.62 -28.29 -2.99
N VAL A 440 11.14 -29.17 -2.09
CA VAL A 440 12.00 -29.95 -1.19
C VAL A 440 12.88 -30.92 -1.97
N ALA A 441 12.33 -31.62 -2.98
CA ALA A 441 13.12 -32.47 -3.86
C ALA A 441 14.22 -31.68 -4.57
N THR A 442 13.90 -30.48 -5.06
CA THR A 442 14.88 -29.56 -5.67
C THR A 442 15.94 -29.10 -4.67
N ALA A 443 15.55 -28.76 -3.44
CA ALA A 443 16.48 -28.36 -2.38
C ALA A 443 17.46 -29.49 -2.01
N ILE A 444 16.99 -30.73 -1.94
CA ILE A 444 17.85 -31.91 -1.73
C ILE A 444 18.80 -32.08 -2.93
N ALA A 445 18.29 -31.97 -4.16
CA ALA A 445 19.10 -32.08 -5.37
C ALA A 445 20.20 -30.98 -5.46
N LEU A 446 19.98 -29.78 -4.90
CA LEU A 446 20.99 -28.74 -4.82
C LEU A 446 22.22 -29.14 -3.97
N LEU A 447 22.07 -30.09 -3.04
CA LEU A 447 23.18 -30.60 -2.23
C LEU A 447 24.09 -31.55 -3.00
N ALA A 448 23.65 -32.08 -4.15
CA ALA A 448 24.48 -32.91 -5.01
C ALA A 448 25.62 -32.06 -5.65
N PRO A 449 26.78 -32.64 -5.93
CA PRO A 449 27.83 -31.93 -6.66
C PRO A 449 27.33 -31.54 -8.06
N PRO A 450 27.78 -30.41 -8.62
CA PRO A 450 27.32 -29.96 -9.94
C PRO A 450 27.59 -31.04 -10.98
N MET A 451 26.54 -31.47 -11.66
CA MET A 451 26.62 -32.53 -12.66
C MET A 451 27.44 -32.09 -13.88
N ARG A 452 28.10 -33.07 -14.50
CA ARG A 452 28.88 -32.91 -15.74
C ARG A 452 28.02 -32.44 -16.92
N TRP A 453 26.72 -32.71 -16.90
CA TRP A 453 25.78 -32.31 -17.95
C TRP A 453 25.22 -30.92 -17.67
N ARG A 454 25.62 -29.95 -18.51
CA ARG A 454 25.24 -28.54 -18.38
C ARG A 454 23.72 -28.33 -18.34
N TRP A 455 22.96 -29.08 -19.14
CA TRP A 455 21.50 -28.96 -19.21
C TRP A 455 20.83 -29.34 -17.88
N VAL A 456 21.34 -30.36 -17.16
CA VAL A 456 20.79 -30.74 -15.84
C VAL A 456 21.02 -29.64 -14.81
N THR A 457 22.19 -29.02 -14.83
CA THR A 457 22.50 -27.88 -13.95
C THR A 457 21.57 -26.69 -14.22
N VAL A 458 21.27 -26.41 -15.50
CA VAL A 458 20.33 -25.35 -15.89
C VAL A 458 18.90 -25.71 -15.49
N ALA A 459 18.47 -26.95 -15.72
CA ALA A 459 17.16 -27.44 -15.30
C ALA A 459 16.96 -27.33 -13.78
N LEU A 460 17.98 -27.71 -12.99
CA LEU A 460 17.94 -27.59 -11.53
C LEU A 460 17.79 -26.13 -11.07
N ALA A 461 18.49 -25.19 -11.70
CA ALA A 461 18.31 -23.76 -11.43
C ALA A 461 16.89 -23.29 -11.80
N GLY A 462 16.37 -23.76 -12.94
CA GLY A 462 15.00 -23.49 -13.38
C GLY A 462 13.97 -23.99 -12.38
N CYS A 463 14.07 -25.25 -11.94
CA CYS A 463 13.18 -25.84 -10.93
C CYS A 463 13.24 -25.07 -9.61
N ALA A 464 14.43 -24.62 -9.17
CA ALA A 464 14.57 -23.83 -7.95
C ALA A 464 13.86 -22.48 -8.07
N LEU A 465 14.01 -21.78 -9.20
CA LEU A 465 13.32 -20.51 -9.45
C LEU A 465 11.81 -20.68 -9.56
N VAL A 466 11.34 -21.70 -10.29
CA VAL A 466 9.91 -22.01 -10.42
C VAL A 466 9.31 -22.34 -9.06
N SER A 467 9.95 -23.19 -8.27
CA SER A 467 9.44 -23.56 -6.93
C SER A 467 9.38 -22.36 -5.99
N ALA A 468 10.37 -21.47 -6.05
CA ALA A 468 10.42 -20.26 -5.21
C ALA A 468 9.40 -19.19 -5.63
N LEU A 469 9.08 -19.11 -6.93
CA LEU A 469 8.22 -18.05 -7.48
C LEU A 469 6.78 -18.49 -7.75
N ALA A 470 6.48 -19.79 -7.80
CA ALA A 470 5.14 -20.28 -8.14
C ALA A 470 4.05 -19.68 -7.24
N GLY A 471 4.23 -19.70 -5.91
CA GLY A 471 3.28 -19.12 -4.94
C GLY A 471 3.01 -17.62 -5.15
N PRO A 472 4.03 -16.73 -5.08
CA PRO A 472 3.80 -15.31 -5.33
C PRO A 472 3.32 -15.01 -6.75
N THR A 473 3.73 -15.80 -7.76
CA THR A 473 3.25 -15.64 -9.14
C THR A 473 1.76 -15.93 -9.26
N THR A 474 1.25 -17.00 -8.64
CA THR A 474 -0.19 -17.30 -8.71
C THR A 474 -1.01 -16.26 -7.95
N TYR A 475 -0.54 -15.80 -6.78
CA TYR A 475 -1.18 -14.68 -6.07
C TYR A 475 -1.15 -13.38 -6.91
N ALA A 476 -0.04 -13.10 -7.59
CA ALA A 476 0.09 -11.95 -8.48
C ALA A 476 -0.88 -12.03 -9.66
N VAL A 477 -1.03 -13.21 -10.27
CA VAL A 477 -2.01 -13.42 -11.35
C VAL A 477 -3.43 -13.24 -10.84
N ASP A 478 -3.78 -13.84 -9.69
CA ASP A 478 -5.08 -13.68 -9.04
C ASP A 478 -5.41 -12.21 -8.76
N THR A 479 -4.44 -11.48 -8.23
CA THR A 479 -4.51 -10.03 -8.00
C THR A 479 -4.73 -9.26 -9.30
N ALA A 480 -4.10 -9.67 -10.41
CA ALA A 480 -4.24 -8.98 -11.68
C ALA A 480 -5.60 -9.22 -12.34
N VAL A 481 -6.20 -10.40 -12.16
CA VAL A 481 -7.50 -10.75 -12.76
C VAL A 481 -8.69 -10.43 -11.86
N THR A 482 -8.45 -10.09 -10.59
CA THR A 482 -9.48 -9.66 -9.65
C THR A 482 -9.60 -8.13 -9.69
N PRO A 483 -10.80 -7.57 -9.91
CA PRO A 483 -11.02 -6.12 -9.77
C PRO A 483 -10.89 -5.66 -8.31
N HIS A 484 -10.29 -4.49 -8.10
CA HIS A 484 -10.10 -3.91 -6.76
C HIS A 484 -10.71 -2.52 -6.69
N SER A 485 -11.33 -2.19 -5.56
CA SER A 485 -11.86 -0.85 -5.28
C SER A 485 -11.80 -0.52 -3.79
N GLY A 486 -11.96 0.77 -3.45
CA GLY A 486 -11.98 1.26 -2.07
C GLY A 486 -10.61 1.69 -1.53
N ALA A 487 -10.57 2.09 -0.26
CA ALA A 487 -9.37 2.69 0.34
C ALA A 487 -8.30 1.66 0.78
N ILE A 488 -8.70 0.41 1.03
CA ILE A 488 -7.82 -0.63 1.61
C ILE A 488 -7.87 -1.92 0.77
N PRO A 489 -7.30 -1.92 -0.45
CA PRO A 489 -7.24 -3.14 -1.25
C PRO A 489 -6.19 -4.12 -0.68
N SER A 490 -6.37 -5.42 -0.94
CA SER A 490 -5.40 -6.47 -0.60
C SER A 490 -5.14 -7.38 -1.78
N ALA A 491 -3.91 -7.87 -1.92
CA ALA A 491 -3.51 -8.75 -3.01
C ALA A 491 -3.81 -10.22 -2.69
N GLY A 492 -4.06 -11.01 -3.74
CA GLY A 492 -4.31 -12.44 -3.68
C GLY A 492 -5.76 -12.83 -3.37
N PRO A 493 -6.04 -14.14 -3.28
CA PRO A 493 -7.37 -14.66 -3.02
C PRO A 493 -7.90 -14.22 -1.65
N ALA A 494 -9.22 -14.23 -1.51
CA ALA A 494 -9.86 -14.00 -0.23
C ALA A 494 -9.41 -15.05 0.81
N VAL A 495 -9.02 -14.58 2.00
CA VAL A 495 -8.58 -15.41 3.13
C VAL A 495 -9.61 -15.25 4.25
N ALA A 496 -10.13 -16.36 4.78
CA ALA A 496 -11.26 -16.40 5.72
C ALA A 496 -11.06 -15.52 6.98
N ASP A 497 -9.83 -15.38 7.46
CA ASP A 497 -9.47 -14.67 8.70
C ASP A 497 -8.78 -13.31 8.48
N ALA A 498 -8.59 -12.87 7.23
CA ALA A 498 -8.01 -11.54 6.94
C ALA A 498 -8.98 -10.36 7.24
N SER A 499 -10.18 -10.68 7.72
CA SER A 499 -11.30 -9.77 8.04
C SER A 499 -11.14 -9.00 9.36
N GLY A 500 -10.05 -9.20 10.12
CA GLY A 500 -9.85 -8.60 11.45
C GLY A 500 -9.49 -7.10 11.48
N GLY A 501 -9.51 -6.38 10.36
CA GLY A 501 -9.32 -4.93 10.30
C GLY A 501 -10.65 -4.21 10.00
N PRO A 502 -10.82 -2.91 10.35
CA PRO A 502 -12.08 -2.16 10.20
C PRO A 502 -12.61 -1.96 8.76
N GLY A 503 -12.10 -2.71 7.77
CA GLY A 503 -12.42 -2.56 6.35
C GLY A 503 -12.46 -3.86 5.56
N GLY A 504 -12.57 -5.03 6.22
CA GLY A 504 -12.75 -6.32 5.54
C GLY A 504 -14.13 -6.45 4.89
N GLY A 505 -14.40 -5.66 3.84
CA GLY A 505 -15.56 -5.84 2.99
C GLY A 505 -15.37 -7.08 2.14
N ALA A 506 -16.07 -8.17 2.47
CA ALA A 506 -16.17 -9.33 1.62
C ALA A 506 -16.70 -8.89 0.24
N GLY A 507 -15.89 -9.09 -0.80
CA GLY A 507 -16.37 -9.01 -2.18
C GLY A 507 -17.46 -10.06 -2.37
N LEU A 508 -18.70 -9.61 -2.50
CA LEU A 508 -19.80 -10.48 -2.92
C LEU A 508 -19.49 -11.00 -4.34
N PRO A 509 -19.61 -12.30 -4.62
CA PRO A 509 -19.48 -12.80 -5.99
C PRO A 509 -20.57 -12.17 -6.87
N GLY A 510 -20.15 -11.65 -8.02
CA GLY A 510 -21.03 -11.09 -9.03
C GLY A 510 -22.12 -12.08 -9.47
N GLY A 511 -23.35 -11.57 -9.55
CA GLY A 511 -24.52 -12.33 -9.97
C GLY A 511 -24.44 -12.75 -11.43
N ALA A 512 -24.69 -14.03 -11.69
CA ALA A 512 -25.10 -14.53 -12.99
C ALA A 512 -26.60 -14.84 -12.93
N GLY A 513 -27.36 -14.22 -13.83
CA GLY A 513 -28.79 -14.49 -14.01
C GLY A 513 -29.05 -15.91 -14.54
N GLY A 514 -30.18 -16.47 -14.13
CA GLY A 514 -30.69 -17.75 -14.61
C GLY A 514 -32.04 -18.08 -13.99
N THR A 515 -33.12 -17.67 -14.67
CA THR A 515 -34.48 -18.15 -14.43
C THR A 515 -34.60 -19.62 -14.81
N THR A 516 -35.08 -20.48 -13.90
CA THR A 516 -36.07 -21.56 -14.15
C THR A 516 -36.33 -22.34 -12.86
N GLY A 517 -37.60 -22.65 -12.59
CA GLY A 517 -38.06 -23.30 -11.37
C GLY A 517 -37.74 -24.80 -11.24
N GLY A 518 -38.06 -25.35 -10.06
CA GLY A 518 -37.99 -26.78 -9.78
C GLY A 518 -38.23 -27.09 -8.30
N SER A 519 -39.32 -27.77 -8.04
CA SER A 519 -39.84 -28.27 -6.76
C SER A 519 -39.13 -29.51 -6.21
N GLY A 520 -39.21 -29.70 -4.88
CA GLY A 520 -38.96 -30.97 -4.14
C GLY A 520 -37.54 -31.10 -3.59
N GLY A 521 -37.23 -31.68 -2.42
CA GLY A 521 -37.98 -32.36 -1.37
C GLY A 521 -36.96 -33.02 -0.42
N THR A 522 -37.28 -33.00 0.89
CA THR A 522 -36.94 -34.00 1.94
C THR A 522 -35.49 -34.32 2.39
N THR A 523 -35.36 -34.26 3.72
CA THR A 523 -34.67 -35.16 4.69
C THR A 523 -33.18 -35.04 4.96
N GLY A 524 -32.84 -34.93 6.26
CA GLY A 524 -31.53 -35.26 6.82
C GLY A 524 -31.23 -34.55 8.15
N GLY A 525 -31.90 -34.93 9.24
CA GLY A 525 -31.50 -34.51 10.58
C GLY A 525 -30.35 -35.37 11.13
N SER A 526 -29.38 -34.75 11.80
CA SER A 526 -28.53 -35.44 12.77
C SER A 526 -28.07 -34.47 13.88
N THR A 527 -28.46 -34.86 15.08
CA THR A 527 -28.00 -34.42 16.40
C THR A 527 -26.58 -34.89 16.69
N GLY A 528 -25.78 -34.07 17.38
CA GLY A 528 -24.52 -34.47 18.03
C GLY A 528 -23.85 -33.30 18.76
N THR A 529 -24.21 -33.04 20.03
CA THR A 529 -23.40 -33.32 21.24
C THR A 529 -22.08 -32.55 21.36
N ILE A 530 -22.09 -31.53 22.23
CA ILE A 530 -20.91 -30.90 22.84
C ILE A 530 -20.48 -31.75 24.05
N PRO A 531 -19.20 -32.18 24.18
CA PRO A 531 -18.73 -32.76 25.42
C PRO A 531 -18.32 -31.68 26.42
N ALA A 532 -18.96 -31.73 27.59
CA ALA A 532 -18.53 -31.03 28.80
C ALA A 532 -17.22 -31.63 29.35
N GLY A 533 -16.31 -30.77 29.79
CA GLY A 533 -15.08 -31.15 30.47
C GLY A 533 -15.10 -30.82 31.97
N GLY A 534 -14.40 -31.64 32.75
CA GLY A 534 -13.93 -31.39 34.12
C GLY A 534 -13.17 -32.61 34.65
N PRO A 535 -12.44 -32.54 35.78
CA PRO A 535 -12.13 -31.37 36.63
C PRO A 535 -10.65 -31.24 37.10
N GLY A 536 -10.31 -30.09 37.71
CA GLY A 536 -9.40 -30.04 38.87
C GLY A 536 -7.94 -29.56 38.67
N GLY A 537 -7.60 -28.43 39.27
CA GLY A 537 -6.22 -27.99 39.53
C GLY A 537 -6.13 -26.52 39.96
N ALA A 538 -5.78 -26.27 41.23
CA ALA A 538 -5.91 -24.99 41.93
C ALA A 538 -4.56 -24.28 42.20
N PHE A 539 -4.54 -22.95 41.98
CA PHE A 539 -3.71 -21.84 42.58
C PHE A 539 -2.16 -21.85 42.54
N PRO A 540 -1.43 -20.71 42.79
CA PRO A 540 -1.86 -19.33 43.13
C PRO A 540 -1.16 -18.16 42.36
N GLU A 541 -1.66 -16.94 42.66
CA GLU A 541 -1.13 -15.59 42.40
C GLU A 541 0.29 -15.30 42.93
N GLY A 542 0.94 -14.28 42.33
CA GLY A 542 1.90 -13.41 43.03
C GLY A 542 2.90 -12.67 42.13
N GLY A 543 2.98 -11.34 42.25
CA GLY A 543 4.21 -10.59 41.96
C GLY A 543 4.09 -9.18 41.39
N ALA A 544 3.80 -8.19 42.23
CA ALA A 544 4.17 -6.78 42.01
C ALA A 544 5.42 -6.43 42.85
N PRO A 545 6.22 -5.43 42.48
CA PRO A 545 7.11 -4.78 43.44
C PRO A 545 6.90 -3.25 43.54
N SER A 546 6.60 -2.79 44.76
CA SER A 546 6.95 -1.47 45.31
C SER A 546 8.27 -1.63 46.09
N GLY A 547 9.18 -0.68 46.34
CA GLY A 547 9.33 0.76 46.14
C GLY A 547 10.54 1.23 46.99
N ILE A 548 11.18 2.35 46.66
CA ILE A 548 12.10 3.18 47.49
C ILE A 548 12.03 4.60 46.86
N GLY A 549 11.87 5.76 47.50
CA GLY A 549 11.93 6.20 48.90
C GLY A 549 12.83 7.45 49.02
N GLY A 550 12.24 8.67 49.11
CA GLY A 550 12.83 9.82 49.84
C GLY A 550 13.26 11.10 49.08
N GLY A 551 12.73 12.26 49.51
CA GLY A 551 13.48 13.54 49.54
C GLY A 551 12.81 14.82 48.96
N LEU A 552 12.22 15.66 49.82
CA LEU A 552 11.96 17.12 49.62
C LEU A 552 13.12 17.94 50.23
N PRO A 553 13.37 19.23 49.85
CA PRO A 553 12.72 20.44 50.45
C PRO A 553 12.45 21.59 49.42
N GLN A 554 11.36 22.39 49.47
CA GLN A 554 10.93 23.52 50.35
C GLN A 554 11.20 24.95 49.78
N GLY A 555 10.14 25.79 49.82
CA GLY A 555 10.09 27.27 49.76
C GLY A 555 8.79 27.74 49.05
N GLY A 556 7.74 28.35 49.62
CA GLY A 556 7.56 29.41 50.65
C GLY A 556 7.44 30.78 49.94
N ALA A 557 6.47 31.70 50.10
CA ALA A 557 5.28 31.88 50.94
C ALA A 557 4.41 33.09 50.43
N GLY A 558 3.16 33.23 50.94
CA GLY A 558 2.34 34.47 50.99
C GLY A 558 1.11 34.50 50.06
N GLY A 559 -0.14 34.84 50.42
CA GLY A 559 -0.78 35.31 51.66
C GLY A 559 -2.01 36.18 51.34
N ASN A 560 -3.16 35.91 51.99
CA ASN A 560 -4.45 36.68 52.09
C ASN A 560 -5.42 36.58 50.89
N GLY A 561 -6.75 36.38 51.02
CA GLY A 561 -7.69 36.22 52.14
C GLY A 561 -9.13 36.54 51.67
N ALA A 562 -10.13 35.70 51.98
CA ALA A 562 -11.56 36.00 52.24
C ALA A 562 -12.48 34.77 52.02
N THR A 563 -13.34 34.50 53.01
CA THR A 563 -14.40 33.45 53.10
C THR A 563 -15.69 34.12 53.67
N PRO A 564 -16.84 33.45 53.87
CA PRO A 564 -17.68 32.55 53.05
C PRO A 564 -19.19 33.03 53.10
N PRO A 565 -20.31 32.23 53.01
CA PRO A 565 -20.63 31.03 53.81
C PRO A 565 -21.34 29.86 53.07
N GLN A 566 -21.59 28.84 53.88
CA GLN A 566 -21.87 27.42 53.64
C GLN A 566 -23.31 27.09 54.08
N GLY A 567 -23.93 26.02 53.53
CA GLY A 567 -25.17 25.42 54.04
C GLY A 567 -25.20 23.91 53.76
N THR A 568 -24.70 23.08 54.69
CA THR A 568 -25.43 22.12 55.55
C THR A 568 -25.99 20.85 54.88
N LEU A 569 -25.35 19.71 55.18
CA LEU A 569 -25.96 18.36 55.25
C LEU A 569 -26.80 18.24 56.55
N PRO A 570 -27.76 17.29 56.64
CA PRO A 570 -27.47 16.09 57.43
C PRO A 570 -28.12 14.76 56.99
N THR A 571 -27.60 13.71 57.63
CA THR A 571 -27.77 12.25 57.71
C THR A 571 -29.16 11.65 58.01
N GLY A 572 -29.38 10.37 57.61
CA GLY A 572 -29.85 9.31 58.54
C GLY A 572 -31.08 8.43 58.21
N THR A 573 -30.82 7.16 57.82
CA THR A 573 -31.45 5.86 58.24
C THR A 573 -32.97 5.55 58.16
N GLY A 574 -33.32 4.43 57.50
CA GLY A 574 -34.21 3.37 58.04
C GLY A 574 -35.45 2.91 57.23
N GLY A 575 -35.48 1.63 56.77
CA GLY A 575 -36.65 0.73 56.90
C GLY A 575 -37.48 0.28 55.67
N THR A 576 -37.45 -1.06 55.44
CA THR A 576 -38.51 -2.00 54.95
C THR A 576 -38.84 -2.24 53.46
N LEU A 577 -38.68 -3.52 53.05
CA LEU A 577 -39.25 -4.29 51.90
C LEU A 577 -40.78 -4.56 52.09
N PRO A 578 -41.59 -5.13 51.14
CA PRO A 578 -41.33 -6.15 50.09
C PRO A 578 -41.99 -5.82 48.71
N GLY A 579 -41.96 -6.55 47.58
CA GLY A 579 -41.72 -7.93 47.16
C GLY A 579 -42.70 -8.23 46.01
N GLY A 580 -42.29 -8.89 44.93
CA GLY A 580 -43.21 -9.31 43.84
C GLY A 580 -42.51 -9.69 42.54
N GLY A 581 -42.29 -10.99 42.32
CA GLY A 581 -41.65 -11.54 41.11
C GLY A 581 -42.59 -11.66 39.90
N LEU A 582 -42.01 -11.96 38.74
CA LEU A 582 -42.75 -12.36 37.54
C LEU A 582 -42.14 -13.63 36.90
N PRO A 583 -42.96 -14.51 36.31
CA PRO A 583 -42.59 -15.88 35.97
C PRO A 583 -42.33 -16.11 34.48
N SER A 584 -41.72 -17.26 34.20
CA SER A 584 -41.53 -17.90 32.91
C SER A 584 -42.78 -18.66 32.43
N GLY A 585 -43.10 -18.57 31.13
CA GLY A 585 -43.62 -19.73 30.36
C GLY A 585 -44.87 -19.54 29.47
N THR A 586 -44.66 -19.81 28.17
CA THR A 586 -45.56 -20.42 27.15
C THR A 586 -46.50 -19.56 26.27
N GLY A 587 -46.20 -19.57 24.96
CA GLY A 587 -47.11 -19.95 23.86
C GLY A 587 -48.19 -18.97 23.39
N GLY A 588 -48.02 -18.41 22.18
CA GLY A 588 -49.12 -17.74 21.46
C GLY A 588 -48.67 -16.99 20.20
N SER A 589 -48.84 -17.61 19.04
CA SER A 589 -48.65 -17.04 17.70
C SER A 589 -49.72 -15.99 17.38
N ALA A 590 -49.36 -14.78 16.91
CA ALA A 590 -50.04 -14.00 15.86
C ALA A 590 -49.52 -12.56 15.78
N GLY A 591 -49.14 -12.13 14.56
CA GLY A 591 -49.27 -10.73 14.14
C GLY A 591 -48.05 -9.80 14.28
N GLN A 592 -46.90 -10.15 13.70
CA GLN A 592 -45.85 -9.15 13.43
C GLN A 592 -46.17 -8.44 12.12
N ALA A 593 -46.70 -7.21 12.22
CA ALA A 593 -46.77 -6.27 11.12
C ALA A 593 -45.35 -5.99 10.63
N GLY A 594 -45.10 -6.25 9.35
CA GLY A 594 -43.80 -6.09 8.71
C GLY A 594 -43.34 -4.62 8.74
N ILE A 595 -42.14 -4.40 9.25
CA ILE A 595 -41.37 -3.18 8.95
C ILE A 595 -40.67 -3.44 7.61
N PRO A 596 -40.83 -2.58 6.59
CA PRO A 596 -40.21 -2.81 5.29
C PRO A 596 -38.67 -2.77 5.41
N SER A 597 -38.02 -3.88 5.05
CA SER A 597 -36.58 -3.90 4.78
C SER A 597 -36.32 -3.15 3.48
N GLY A 598 -35.87 -1.90 3.58
CA GLY A 598 -35.55 -1.04 2.43
C GLY A 598 -34.84 0.24 2.85
N VAL A 599 -33.57 0.13 3.27
CA VAL A 599 -32.69 1.26 3.62
C VAL A 599 -31.25 0.82 3.38
N GLY A 600 -30.39 1.42 2.56
CA GLY A 600 -30.56 2.36 1.45
C GLY A 600 -29.53 1.98 0.37
N ALA A 601 -29.99 1.73 -0.85
CA ALA A 601 -29.11 1.38 -1.97
C ALA A 601 -28.55 2.68 -2.58
N GLY A 602 -27.36 3.11 -2.16
CA GLY A 602 -26.68 4.25 -2.81
C GLY A 602 -25.69 5.05 -1.94
N GLY A 603 -25.78 4.97 -0.61
CA GLY A 603 -24.83 5.62 0.31
C GLY A 603 -23.47 4.91 0.33
N GLY A 604 -22.38 5.67 0.39
CA GLY A 604 -21.04 5.12 0.59
C GLY A 604 -20.76 4.81 2.06
N GLY A 605 -19.48 4.70 2.42
CA GLY A 605 -19.05 4.60 3.80
C GLY A 605 -17.57 4.95 3.99
N LEU A 606 -17.07 4.81 5.22
CA LEU A 606 -15.74 5.27 5.62
C LEU A 606 -14.59 4.87 4.67
N LEU A 607 -14.68 3.69 4.05
CA LEU A 607 -13.63 3.12 3.21
C LEU A 607 -14.08 2.81 1.77
N ASN A 608 -15.35 3.07 1.44
CA ASN A 608 -15.96 2.74 0.15
C ASN A 608 -16.76 3.93 -0.37
N SER A 609 -16.66 4.24 -1.66
CA SER A 609 -17.39 5.38 -2.22
C SER A 609 -18.88 5.11 -2.39
N SER A 610 -19.66 6.19 -2.42
CA SER A 610 -21.07 6.15 -2.82
C SER A 610 -21.24 5.67 -4.27
N THR A 611 -22.41 5.12 -4.58
CA THR A 611 -22.78 4.67 -5.93
C THR A 611 -24.14 5.29 -6.30
N PRO A 612 -24.17 6.59 -6.65
CA PRO A 612 -25.42 7.30 -6.90
C PRO A 612 -26.23 6.67 -8.03
N SER A 613 -27.55 6.63 -7.85
CA SER A 613 -28.47 6.27 -8.93
C SER A 613 -28.44 7.32 -10.04
N ARG A 614 -28.77 6.94 -11.28
CA ARG A 614 -28.85 7.91 -12.39
C ARG A 614 -29.83 9.06 -12.13
N ALA A 615 -30.93 8.78 -11.43
CA ALA A 615 -31.91 9.80 -11.05
C ALA A 615 -31.31 10.82 -10.07
N LEU A 616 -30.50 10.34 -9.13
CA LEU A 616 -29.78 11.20 -8.19
C LEU A 616 -28.68 12.01 -8.89
N THR A 617 -27.90 11.39 -9.78
CA THR A 617 -26.90 12.11 -10.59
C THR A 617 -27.55 13.22 -11.41
N ALA A 618 -28.64 12.91 -12.13
CA ALA A 618 -29.37 13.90 -12.92
C ALA A 618 -29.99 15.03 -12.07
N LEU A 619 -30.39 14.73 -10.83
CA LEU A 619 -30.84 15.75 -9.88
C LEU A 619 -29.70 16.70 -9.49
N LEU A 620 -28.52 16.15 -9.17
CA LEU A 620 -27.36 16.95 -8.78
C LEU A 620 -26.79 17.78 -9.95
N GLU A 621 -26.90 17.29 -11.18
CA GLU A 621 -26.49 18.01 -12.40
C GLU A 621 -27.44 19.17 -12.74
N LYS A 622 -28.68 19.12 -12.23
CA LYS A 622 -29.66 20.16 -12.50
C LYS A 622 -29.22 21.48 -11.87
N ASP A 623 -29.10 22.52 -12.71
CA ASP A 623 -28.67 23.87 -12.34
C ASP A 623 -27.27 23.89 -11.69
N ALA A 624 -26.44 22.87 -11.94
CA ALA A 624 -25.12 22.71 -11.30
C ALA A 624 -24.19 23.91 -11.48
N SER A 625 -24.30 24.62 -12.61
CA SER A 625 -23.52 25.83 -12.90
C SER A 625 -23.80 26.99 -11.96
N ASP A 626 -24.95 26.99 -11.28
CA ASP A 626 -25.38 28.08 -10.40
C ASP A 626 -24.79 27.95 -9.00
N TYR A 627 -24.20 26.79 -8.68
CA TYR A 627 -23.63 26.48 -7.38
C TYR A 627 -22.13 26.24 -7.47
N ARG A 628 -21.41 26.57 -6.40
CA ARG A 628 -19.99 26.23 -6.28
C ARG A 628 -19.79 24.76 -5.91
N TRP A 629 -20.73 24.19 -5.17
CA TRP A 629 -20.83 22.76 -4.87
C TRP A 629 -22.26 22.28 -5.11
N VAL A 630 -22.41 21.25 -5.95
CA VAL A 630 -23.72 20.66 -6.24
C VAL A 630 -24.28 19.90 -5.05
N ALA A 631 -23.39 19.44 -4.15
CA ALA A 631 -23.78 18.85 -2.88
C ALA A 631 -22.67 19.00 -1.84
N ALA A 632 -23.04 18.83 -0.57
CA ALA A 632 -22.15 18.57 0.54
C ALA A 632 -22.53 17.27 1.24
N THR A 633 -21.53 16.52 1.74
CA THR A 633 -21.73 15.33 2.57
C THR A 633 -20.56 15.19 3.54
N VAL A 634 -20.79 14.53 4.66
CA VAL A 634 -19.72 14.19 5.62
C VAL A 634 -18.87 13.08 5.02
N GLY A 635 -17.54 13.26 5.02
CA GLY A 635 -16.58 12.27 4.54
C GLY A 635 -16.29 12.34 3.03
N ALA A 636 -15.01 12.24 2.69
CA ALA A 636 -14.56 12.34 1.30
C ALA A 636 -14.84 11.07 0.48
N ASN A 637 -14.86 9.89 1.10
CA ASN A 637 -15.25 8.67 0.38
C ASN A 637 -16.72 8.73 -0.09
N ASP A 638 -17.62 9.22 0.77
CA ASP A 638 -19.02 9.47 0.40
C ASP A 638 -19.14 10.52 -0.70
N ALA A 639 -18.42 11.64 -0.58
CA ALA A 639 -18.42 12.70 -1.59
C ALA A 639 -17.86 12.24 -2.95
N ALA A 640 -16.88 11.34 -2.95
CA ALA A 640 -16.15 10.95 -4.16
C ALA A 640 -17.05 10.31 -5.22
N GLY A 641 -18.00 9.45 -4.80
CA GLY A 641 -18.91 8.80 -5.74
C GLY A 641 -19.84 9.80 -6.44
N TYR A 642 -20.38 10.77 -5.70
CA TYR A 642 -21.19 11.86 -6.26
C TYR A 642 -20.37 12.74 -7.21
N GLN A 643 -19.17 13.18 -6.78
CA GLN A 643 -18.30 14.02 -7.60
C GLN A 643 -17.84 13.33 -8.89
N LEU A 644 -17.52 12.04 -8.84
CA LEU A 644 -17.13 11.27 -10.02
C LEU A 644 -18.31 11.00 -10.96
N ALA A 645 -19.54 10.91 -10.42
CA ALA A 645 -20.74 10.68 -11.21
C ALA A 645 -21.21 11.94 -11.96
N THR A 646 -21.23 13.09 -11.29
CA THR A 646 -21.65 14.38 -11.89
C THR A 646 -20.51 15.07 -12.63
N GLY A 647 -19.27 14.78 -12.25
CA GLY A 647 -18.10 15.55 -12.66
C GLY A 647 -17.95 16.86 -11.86
N ASP A 648 -18.93 17.26 -11.05
CA ASP A 648 -18.99 18.57 -10.40
C ASP A 648 -18.56 18.54 -8.93
N PRO A 649 -18.10 19.67 -8.36
CA PRO A 649 -17.56 19.69 -7.01
C PRO A 649 -18.60 19.25 -5.96
N VAL A 650 -18.21 18.32 -5.09
CA VAL A 650 -18.97 17.92 -3.91
C VAL A 650 -18.15 18.19 -2.67
N MET A 651 -18.69 18.97 -1.74
CA MET A 651 -17.97 19.37 -0.52
C MET A 651 -17.87 18.19 0.45
N ALA A 652 -16.63 17.74 0.71
CA ALA A 652 -16.31 16.73 1.72
C ALA A 652 -16.15 17.37 3.11
N ILE A 653 -17.25 17.45 3.86
CA ILE A 653 -17.25 17.97 5.23
C ILE A 653 -16.42 17.03 6.11
N GLY A 654 -15.47 17.61 6.85
CA GLY A 654 -14.58 16.89 7.75
C GLY A 654 -13.54 16.00 7.07
N GLY A 655 -13.25 16.22 5.79
CA GLY A 655 -12.15 15.54 5.09
C GLY A 655 -12.37 14.04 4.89
N PHE A 656 -11.31 13.24 4.96
CA PHE A 656 -11.34 11.82 4.55
C PHE A 656 -12.44 11.01 5.26
N ASN A 657 -12.57 11.19 6.57
CA ASN A 657 -13.45 10.41 7.44
C ASN A 657 -14.50 11.25 8.20
N GLY A 658 -14.57 12.56 7.99
CA GLY A 658 -15.48 13.44 8.71
C GLY A 658 -14.91 14.04 10.01
N THR A 659 -13.64 13.77 10.35
CA THR A 659 -13.03 14.20 11.62
C THR A 659 -12.22 15.50 11.55
N ASP A 660 -11.93 16.02 10.35
CA ASP A 660 -11.29 17.33 10.25
C ASP A 660 -12.28 18.40 10.78
N PRO A 661 -11.82 19.41 11.56
CA PRO A 661 -12.68 20.47 12.08
C PRO A 661 -12.95 21.54 10.99
N TRP A 662 -13.40 21.11 9.82
CA TRP A 662 -13.62 21.98 8.65
C TRP A 662 -14.76 21.48 7.74
N PRO A 663 -15.70 22.35 7.31
CA PRO A 663 -15.82 23.75 7.70
C PRO A 663 -16.38 23.87 9.12
N THR A 664 -16.29 25.05 9.73
CA THR A 664 -17.08 25.34 10.94
C THR A 664 -18.54 25.53 10.56
N LEU A 665 -19.47 25.34 11.51
CA LEU A 665 -20.89 25.57 11.28
C LEU A 665 -21.15 26.99 10.72
N ALA A 666 -20.58 28.03 11.34
CA ALA A 666 -20.76 29.41 10.89
C ALA A 666 -20.28 29.64 9.44
N VAL A 667 -19.19 28.98 9.02
CA VAL A 667 -18.72 29.04 7.63
C VAL A 667 -19.72 28.32 6.72
N PHE A 668 -20.22 27.15 7.12
CA PHE A 668 -21.20 26.41 6.36
C PHE A 668 -22.50 27.20 6.17
N GLU A 669 -23.07 27.76 7.24
CA GLU A 669 -24.26 28.63 7.21
C GLU A 669 -24.08 29.82 6.26
N LYS A 670 -22.90 30.46 6.30
CA LYS A 670 -22.56 31.54 5.38
C LYS A 670 -22.57 31.06 3.93
N LEU A 671 -21.96 29.92 3.62
CA LEU A 671 -21.95 29.37 2.26
C LEU A 671 -23.35 28.99 1.76
N VAL A 672 -24.21 28.51 2.64
CA VAL A 672 -25.61 28.19 2.32
C VAL A 672 -26.41 29.48 2.06
N SER A 673 -26.29 30.49 2.92
CA SER A 673 -26.94 31.81 2.69
C SER A 673 -26.44 32.55 1.45
N GLU A 674 -25.19 32.32 1.03
CA GLU A 674 -24.63 32.81 -0.24
C GLU A 674 -25.10 31.99 -1.47
N HIS A 675 -25.99 31.00 -1.30
CA HIS A 675 -26.44 30.07 -2.34
C HIS A 675 -25.29 29.30 -3.03
N ARG A 676 -24.23 28.98 -2.29
CA ARG A 676 -23.04 28.32 -2.88
C ARG A 676 -23.08 26.80 -2.83
N ILE A 677 -23.99 26.22 -2.06
CA ILE A 677 -24.17 24.77 -1.89
C ILE A 677 -25.63 24.45 -2.19
N HIS A 678 -25.91 23.53 -3.12
CA HIS A 678 -27.27 23.19 -3.51
C HIS A 678 -27.91 22.20 -2.53
N TYR A 679 -27.35 20.99 -2.42
CA TYR A 679 -27.89 19.92 -1.58
C TYR A 679 -26.96 19.57 -0.43
N PHE A 680 -27.52 19.09 0.68
CA PHE A 680 -26.78 18.31 1.66
C PHE A 680 -27.28 16.87 1.61
N ILE A 681 -26.36 15.92 1.42
CA ILE A 681 -26.66 14.49 1.34
C ILE A 681 -26.41 13.88 2.71
N ALA A 682 -27.42 13.23 3.28
CA ALA A 682 -27.27 12.54 4.54
C ALA A 682 -26.31 11.35 4.39
N ALA A 683 -25.40 11.18 5.35
CA ALA A 683 -24.58 9.98 5.40
C ALA A 683 -25.50 8.75 5.59
N GLY A 684 -25.24 7.67 4.84
CA GLY A 684 -26.00 6.43 4.99
C GLY A 684 -25.85 5.90 6.42
N SER A 685 -26.95 5.45 7.03
CA SER A 685 -27.01 4.94 8.42
C SER A 685 -26.25 3.63 8.68
N GLY A 686 -25.29 3.27 7.82
CA GLY A 686 -24.50 2.03 7.86
C GLY A 686 -23.19 2.12 8.65
N GLY A 687 -22.80 3.31 9.11
CA GLY A 687 -21.77 3.48 10.13
C GLY A 687 -22.47 3.89 11.42
N GLY A 688 -22.42 3.04 12.46
CA GLY A 688 -23.12 3.29 13.71
C GLY A 688 -22.92 4.71 14.23
N ALA A 689 -24.02 5.33 14.66
CA ALA A 689 -24.01 6.57 15.42
C ALA A 689 -23.01 6.43 16.58
N GLY A 690 -21.82 7.00 16.44
CA GLY A 690 -20.78 6.94 17.47
C GLY A 690 -19.31 6.89 17.01
N VAL A 691 -18.98 6.70 15.72
CA VAL A 691 -17.56 6.60 15.32
C VAL A 691 -17.27 7.42 14.06
N GLY A 692 -16.73 8.64 14.20
CA GLY A 692 -15.97 9.29 13.13
C GLY A 692 -16.32 10.73 12.72
N GLY A 693 -17.24 11.44 13.39
CA GLY A 693 -17.50 12.86 13.09
C GLY A 693 -16.76 13.81 14.03
N SER A 694 -16.24 14.93 13.52
CA SER A 694 -15.87 16.08 14.35
C SER A 694 -17.10 16.74 14.98
N ALA A 695 -16.91 17.55 16.02
CA ALA A 695 -18.00 18.32 16.62
C ALA A 695 -18.64 19.25 15.57
N GLU A 696 -17.84 19.76 14.64
CA GLU A 696 -18.25 20.58 13.51
C GLU A 696 -19.13 19.81 12.52
N SER A 697 -18.70 18.62 12.08
CA SER A 697 -19.48 17.76 11.17
C SER A 697 -20.84 17.38 11.77
N ALA A 698 -20.88 17.08 13.08
CA ALA A 698 -22.12 16.79 13.80
C ALA A 698 -23.02 18.02 13.90
N ALA A 699 -22.46 19.19 14.23
CA ALA A 699 -23.23 20.43 14.33
C ALA A 699 -23.83 20.86 12.97
N ILE A 700 -23.08 20.73 11.87
CA ILE A 700 -23.58 20.98 10.52
C ILE A 700 -24.72 20.03 10.17
N THR A 701 -24.56 18.73 10.44
CA THR A 701 -25.60 17.75 10.17
C THR A 701 -26.88 18.10 10.93
N SER A 702 -26.82 18.27 12.25
CA SER A 702 -27.98 18.63 13.07
C SER A 702 -28.66 19.93 12.62
N TRP A 703 -27.88 20.94 12.24
CA TRP A 703 -28.41 22.20 11.73
C TRP A 703 -29.14 22.02 10.39
N VAL A 704 -28.57 21.27 9.45
CA VAL A 704 -29.25 21.00 8.18
C VAL A 704 -30.59 20.28 8.42
N GLU A 705 -30.57 19.25 9.27
CA GLU A 705 -31.75 18.44 9.57
C GLU A 705 -32.88 19.26 10.23
N SER A 706 -32.56 20.28 11.01
CA SER A 706 -33.56 21.14 11.65
C SER A 706 -34.05 22.30 10.79
N HIS A 707 -33.33 22.67 9.72
CA HIS A 707 -33.60 23.91 8.97
C HIS A 707 -34.10 23.71 7.54
N PHE A 708 -33.91 22.54 6.92
CA PHE A 708 -34.21 22.33 5.50
C PHE A 708 -35.16 21.18 5.23
N SER A 709 -35.87 21.27 4.10
CA SER A 709 -36.79 20.22 3.65
C SER A 709 -36.00 19.03 3.10
N THR A 710 -36.39 17.82 3.52
CA THR A 710 -35.79 16.57 3.06
C THR A 710 -36.57 15.94 1.90
N SER A 711 -35.87 15.23 1.05
CA SER A 711 -36.43 14.36 0.01
C SER A 711 -35.59 13.09 -0.12
N THR A 712 -36.15 12.05 -0.74
CA THR A 712 -35.43 10.80 -1.00
C THR A 712 -35.45 10.50 -2.49
N VAL A 713 -34.28 10.40 -3.10
CA VAL A 713 -34.12 10.09 -4.52
C VAL A 713 -33.19 8.91 -4.69
N GLY A 714 -33.69 7.85 -5.33
CA GLY A 714 -32.92 6.63 -5.54
C GLY A 714 -32.45 5.95 -4.25
N GLY A 715 -33.18 6.11 -3.14
CA GLY A 715 -32.82 5.55 -1.84
C GLY A 715 -31.83 6.38 -1.01
N THR A 716 -31.39 7.54 -1.51
CA THR A 716 -30.55 8.49 -0.79
C THR A 716 -31.37 9.67 -0.29
N THR A 717 -31.21 10.01 1.00
CA THR A 717 -31.84 11.18 1.62
C THR A 717 -31.01 12.43 1.38
N LEU A 718 -31.66 13.50 0.90
CA LEU A 718 -31.03 14.79 0.68
C LEU A 718 -31.91 15.96 1.12
N TYR A 719 -31.26 16.99 1.61
CA TYR A 719 -31.84 18.25 2.05
C TYR A 719 -31.54 19.32 1.01
N ASP A 720 -32.59 20.00 0.53
CA ASP A 720 -32.46 21.12 -0.41
C ASP A 720 -32.12 22.39 0.38
N LEU A 721 -30.87 22.85 0.28
CA LEU A 721 -30.36 23.99 1.03
C LEU A 721 -30.87 25.34 0.50
N THR A 722 -31.67 25.33 -0.57
CA THR A 722 -32.37 26.50 -1.09
C THR A 722 -33.81 26.61 -0.59
N ARG A 723 -34.31 25.59 0.10
CA ARG A 723 -35.70 25.51 0.57
C ARG A 723 -35.76 25.27 2.09
N PRO A 724 -35.99 26.34 2.87
CA PRO A 724 -36.23 26.20 4.31
C PRO A 724 -37.34 25.19 4.60
N ALA A 725 -37.22 24.47 5.72
CA ALA A 725 -38.29 23.60 6.20
C ALA A 725 -39.57 24.43 6.41
N ALA A 726 -40.72 23.90 5.99
CA ALA A 726 -42.00 24.55 6.25
C ALA A 726 -42.17 24.71 7.78
N SER A 727 -42.31 25.95 8.25
CA SER A 727 -42.57 26.21 9.67
C SER A 727 -43.84 25.49 10.09
N SER A 728 -43.77 24.61 11.10
CA SER A 728 -44.97 24.13 11.78
C SER A 728 -45.79 25.35 12.20
N PRO A 729 -47.09 25.45 11.85
CA PRO A 729 -47.91 26.52 12.36
C PRO A 729 -47.95 26.39 13.88
N SER A 730 -47.56 27.48 14.55
CA SER A 730 -47.54 27.65 16.01
C SER A 730 -48.89 27.40 16.65
#